data_AF-A0A2P6WES4-F1
#
_entry.id   AF-A0A2P6WES4-F1
#
_cell.length_a   1.000
_cell.length_b   1.000
_cell.length_c   1.000
_cell.angle_alpha   90.00
_cell.angle_beta   90.00
_cell.angle_gamma   90.00
#
_symmetry.space_group_name_H-M   'P 1'
#
loop_
_entity.id
_entity.type
_entity.pdbx_description
1 polymer ?
#
loop_
_entity_poly.entity_id
_entity_poly.type
_entity_poly.pdbx_seq_one_letter_code
_entity_poly.pdbx_strand_id
1 'polypeptide(L)'
;MSCGRTGVLPLPVNCCMSLSSLLTVRRGLVKGPHHSFMSLLCGDANHNLGYFMTEEPGFTLIEDFPAVSTDQWESAILADLKGADYDKKLLWKTDEEIVVRPYYRAENLESLGSQLNPVPGEFPFLRSSRLDNNWMVSQGIDSTSLGNANAEARDALARGADAITFHIKHSGNTATGPLPQSVEDIAVLLAGIDAPVNFKAGDLSTSVLNLLVQAVESGQVKAFKGTIDLDPLNDLLLNGASEKNPGELFDAAAVAVLASAKLTNARTLALRGRQITEAGGSVVEELASAIAAGVEYLSALSARGISVDAAASAIYFDMAVSANYFFEIAKLRALRLLWAQVVEQFKPATKESAKAYIVATTSEWDTAIYDRHINLLRGTTKTMSAVLGGADVIETLPFDAASGASDDFSRHLARNTQIILKKESYFDRVVDPGAGSYYLEMLTDALAREAWGFFQKIEEKGGYLKALEAGFVQGEVNASRAKKDKGVALRSRAILGTNQFPNGKEKALAQIKSAETVEVKTSAGKPALTVIPLRPYRGAESYEQLRLRTEQHVVSGKHNPRFLLLEYGDLKMRKARVGFSLNFIACAGFDIVTKSCEATAEDAARVAAEVKADVVVLCSSDDEYAPMAKPLIEKLGGKVSVIVAGSPANMDQLKADGVADFIHMRSNALEVISTWQQRLGVTE
;
A
#
# COMPACT_ATOMS: atom_id res chain seq x y z
N MET A 1 -53.41 -9.64 -39.59
CA MET A 1 -54.26 -10.22 -38.53
C MET A 1 -53.48 -11.33 -37.83
N SER A 2 -53.40 -11.26 -36.50
CA SER A 2 -52.76 -12.22 -35.56
C SER A 2 -51.23 -12.42 -35.77
N CYS A 3 -50.37 -12.70 -34.81
CA CYS A 3 -50.27 -12.60 -33.35
C CYS A 3 -48.80 -12.96 -33.07
N GLY A 4 -48.08 -12.30 -32.15
CA GLY A 4 -46.71 -12.75 -31.82
C GLY A 4 -45.81 -11.78 -31.04
N ARG A 5 -45.87 -11.89 -29.71
CA ARG A 5 -44.79 -11.75 -28.71
C ARG A 5 -43.67 -10.72 -28.95
N THR A 6 -43.68 -9.65 -28.16
CA THR A 6 -42.47 -8.92 -27.73
C THR A 6 -42.39 -8.92 -26.21
N GLY A 7 -41.33 -9.53 -25.67
CA GLY A 7 -40.97 -9.43 -24.25
C GLY A 7 -40.02 -8.25 -24.06
N VAL A 8 -40.49 -7.22 -23.37
CA VAL A 8 -39.70 -6.12 -22.82
C VAL A 8 -40.00 -6.10 -21.32
N LEU A 9 -38.96 -6.17 -20.49
CA LEU A 9 -39.03 -5.88 -19.06
C LEU A 9 -37.97 -4.82 -18.75
N PRO A 10 -38.38 -3.61 -18.30
CA PRO A 10 -37.48 -2.60 -17.78
C PRO A 10 -37.38 -2.64 -16.25
N LEU A 11 -36.24 -2.18 -15.74
CA LEU A 11 -35.98 -1.82 -14.35
C LEU A 11 -36.79 -0.57 -13.92
N PRO A 12 -37.12 -0.45 -12.62
CA PRO A 12 -37.03 0.83 -11.89
C PRO A 12 -36.32 0.62 -10.53
N VAL A 13 -35.41 1.46 -10.02
CA VAL A 13 -35.42 2.90 -9.64
C VAL A 13 -36.40 3.26 -8.50
N ASN A 14 -35.81 3.82 -7.42
CA ASN A 14 -36.36 4.54 -6.24
C ASN A 14 -36.87 3.71 -5.03
N CYS A 15 -36.33 3.90 -3.82
CA CYS A 15 -36.60 5.05 -2.93
C CYS A 15 -35.90 4.91 -1.55
N CYS A 16 -35.36 6.02 -1.04
CA CYS A 16 -34.98 6.24 0.36
C CYS A 16 -36.18 6.18 1.31
N MET A 17 -36.01 5.71 2.57
CA MET A 17 -36.38 6.45 3.80
C MET A 17 -36.06 5.65 5.10
N SER A 18 -35.18 6.23 5.92
CA SER A 18 -35.30 6.43 7.38
C SER A 18 -35.84 5.28 8.27
N LEU A 19 -34.93 4.58 8.96
CA LEU A 19 -35.22 3.79 10.17
C LEU A 19 -34.92 4.64 11.43
N SER A 20 -35.84 5.56 11.70
CA SER A 20 -35.93 6.30 12.97
C SER A 20 -37.34 6.12 13.52
N SER A 21 -37.66 4.95 14.08
CA SER A 21 -38.84 4.70 14.92
C SER A 21 -38.82 3.27 15.46
N LEU A 22 -38.38 3.08 16.70
CA LEU A 22 -38.83 2.04 17.68
C LEU A 22 -37.72 1.79 18.71
N LEU A 23 -37.56 2.71 19.68
CA LEU A 23 -36.87 2.41 20.94
C LEU A 23 -37.26 3.48 21.99
N THR A 24 -38.51 3.41 22.45
CA THR A 24 -38.93 4.14 23.66
C THR A 24 -39.97 3.33 24.43
N VAL A 25 -39.56 2.50 25.39
CA VAL A 25 -40.35 2.23 26.60
C VAL A 25 -39.45 2.08 27.82
N ARG A 26 -39.37 3.19 28.57
CA ARG A 26 -39.29 3.38 30.03
C ARG A 26 -38.37 2.49 30.90
N ARG A 27 -37.33 3.13 31.43
CA ARG A 27 -36.79 2.90 32.79
C ARG A 27 -37.74 3.49 33.84
N GLY A 28 -38.02 2.72 34.90
CA GLY A 28 -38.59 3.19 36.17
C GLY A 28 -37.67 2.80 37.33
N LEU A 29 -37.30 3.80 38.12
CA LEU A 29 -36.44 3.76 39.32
C LEU A 29 -37.02 2.89 40.46
N VAL A 30 -36.18 2.13 41.18
CA VAL A 30 -36.28 1.94 42.64
C VAL A 30 -34.88 1.76 43.28
N LYS A 31 -34.68 2.42 44.42
CA LYS A 31 -33.51 2.48 45.33
C LYS A 31 -33.32 1.16 46.12
N GLY A 32 -32.11 0.86 46.63
CA GLY A 32 -31.75 -0.36 47.42
C GLY A 32 -32.42 -0.48 48.80
N PRO A 33 -31.90 -1.24 49.81
CA PRO A 33 -30.68 -2.09 49.89
C PRO A 33 -30.86 -3.48 50.61
N HIS A 34 -29.75 -4.21 50.79
CA HIS A 34 -29.45 -5.25 51.83
C HIS A 34 -29.91 -6.73 51.71
N HIS A 35 -28.91 -7.58 51.99
CA HIS A 35 -28.89 -8.91 52.64
C HIS A 35 -29.30 -10.20 51.88
N SER A 36 -28.27 -11.01 51.63
CA SER A 36 -28.14 -12.43 52.03
C SER A 36 -29.33 -13.35 51.79
N PHE A 37 -29.27 -14.20 50.77
CA PHE A 37 -29.91 -15.52 50.82
C PHE A 37 -29.06 -16.55 50.06
N MET A 38 -28.08 -17.08 50.78
CA MET A 38 -27.50 -18.40 50.55
C MET A 38 -28.32 -19.40 51.38
N SER A 39 -28.53 -20.60 50.83
CA SER A 39 -29.25 -21.75 51.42
C SER A 39 -30.78 -21.79 51.21
N LEU A 40 -31.24 -22.99 50.83
CA LEU A 40 -32.59 -23.43 50.51
C LEU A 40 -33.00 -23.33 49.04
N LEU A 41 -32.46 -24.25 48.25
CA LEU A 41 -33.16 -24.98 47.19
C LEU A 41 -32.27 -26.19 46.79
N CYS A 42 -32.15 -27.16 47.70
CA CYS A 42 -31.80 -28.54 47.38
C CYS A 42 -33.08 -29.36 47.62
N GLY A 43 -33.56 -30.04 46.57
CA GLY A 43 -34.77 -30.85 46.60
C GLY A 43 -35.10 -31.35 45.19
N ASP A 44 -34.41 -32.41 44.80
CA ASP A 44 -34.67 -33.37 43.72
C ASP A 44 -35.78 -33.06 42.70
N ALA A 45 -35.36 -32.76 41.46
CA ALA A 45 -36.09 -33.17 40.26
C ALA A 45 -35.14 -33.24 39.06
N ASN A 46 -34.67 -34.47 38.80
CA ASN A 46 -34.19 -34.99 37.52
C ASN A 46 -34.83 -34.29 36.32
N HIS A 47 -34.16 -33.32 35.69
CA HIS A 47 -34.47 -32.87 34.33
C HIS A 47 -33.18 -32.60 33.56
N ASN A 48 -33.01 -33.39 32.50
CA ASN A 48 -31.96 -33.34 31.48
C ASN A 48 -31.62 -31.92 31.04
N LEU A 49 -30.47 -31.41 31.48
CA LEU A 49 -29.67 -30.47 30.70
C LEU A 49 -28.52 -31.28 30.12
N GLY A 50 -28.73 -31.77 28.89
CA GLY A 50 -27.70 -32.43 28.12
C GLY A 50 -26.52 -31.50 27.94
N TYR A 51 -25.44 -31.80 28.66
CA TYR A 51 -24.10 -31.37 28.28
C TYR A 51 -23.85 -31.86 26.84
N PHE A 52 -23.52 -30.96 25.93
CA PHE A 52 -22.83 -31.34 24.71
C PHE A 52 -21.44 -31.85 25.11
N MET A 53 -21.33 -33.14 25.42
CA MET A 53 -20.05 -33.84 25.46
C MET A 53 -19.61 -34.04 23.99
N THR A 54 -18.69 -33.21 23.51
CA THR A 54 -18.03 -33.43 22.22
C THR A 54 -16.75 -34.25 22.43
N GLU A 55 -16.91 -35.51 22.81
CA GLU A 55 -15.91 -36.54 22.54
C GLU A 55 -16.70 -37.79 22.16
N GLU A 56 -17.04 -37.93 20.88
CA GLU A 56 -17.31 -39.27 20.35
C GLU A 56 -15.96 -40.00 20.26
N PRO A 57 -15.73 -41.08 21.02
CA PRO A 57 -14.54 -41.89 20.86
C PRO A 57 -14.64 -42.60 19.50
N GLY A 58 -13.85 -42.17 18.52
CA GLY A 58 -13.74 -42.86 17.23
C GLY A 58 -13.92 -42.02 15.96
N PHE A 59 -14.00 -40.69 16.03
CA PHE A 59 -13.99 -39.86 14.82
C PHE A 59 -12.55 -39.46 14.43
N THR A 60 -11.88 -40.30 13.65
CA THR A 60 -10.52 -40.08 13.14
C THR A 60 -10.56 -39.63 11.68
N LEU A 61 -10.31 -38.34 11.41
CA LEU A 61 -10.42 -37.76 10.05
C LEU A 61 -9.29 -38.18 9.10
N ILE A 62 -8.08 -38.41 9.62
CA ILE A 62 -6.84 -38.54 8.82
C ILE A 62 -6.09 -39.84 9.14
N GLU A 63 -6.26 -40.43 10.33
CA GLU A 63 -5.52 -41.63 10.74
C GLU A 63 -5.89 -42.89 9.94
N ASP A 64 -7.08 -42.89 9.32
CA ASP A 64 -7.53 -43.96 8.42
C ASP A 64 -6.86 -43.91 7.04
N PHE A 65 -6.12 -42.84 6.74
CA PHE A 65 -5.38 -42.68 5.50
C PHE A 65 -3.87 -42.73 5.76
N PRO A 66 -3.08 -43.37 4.88
CA PRO A 66 -1.63 -43.32 5.00
C PRO A 66 -1.14 -41.87 4.86
N ALA A 67 -0.17 -41.49 5.69
CA ALA A 67 0.46 -40.18 5.59
C ALA A 67 1.06 -39.98 4.18
N VAL A 68 0.76 -38.84 3.57
CA VAL A 68 1.28 -38.50 2.24
C VAL A 68 2.64 -37.83 2.39
N SER A 69 3.68 -38.44 1.83
CA SER A 69 5.04 -37.87 1.86
C SER A 69 5.17 -36.67 0.93
N THR A 70 6.24 -35.87 1.11
CA THR A 70 6.58 -34.77 0.20
C THR A 70 6.78 -35.29 -1.22
N ASP A 71 7.52 -36.38 -1.40
CA ASP A 71 7.79 -36.98 -2.72
C ASP A 71 6.51 -37.41 -3.46
N GLN A 72 5.53 -37.94 -2.73
CA GLN A 72 4.23 -38.30 -3.31
C GLN A 72 3.46 -37.07 -3.79
N TRP A 73 3.52 -35.98 -3.02
CA TRP A 73 2.92 -34.69 -3.39
C TRP A 73 3.61 -34.08 -4.62
N GLU A 74 4.95 -34.09 -4.64
CA GLU A 74 5.74 -33.62 -5.78
C GLU A 74 5.47 -34.44 -7.05
N SER A 75 5.36 -35.77 -6.91
CA SER A 75 5.03 -36.66 -8.02
C SER A 75 3.67 -36.32 -8.65
N ALA A 76 2.66 -36.00 -7.82
CA ALA A 76 1.35 -35.57 -8.30
C ALA A 76 1.43 -34.23 -9.05
N ILE A 77 2.16 -33.25 -8.51
CA ILE A 77 2.37 -31.96 -9.19
C ILE A 77 3.06 -32.15 -10.55
N LEU A 78 4.11 -32.97 -10.60
CA LEU A 78 4.85 -33.23 -11.85
C LEU A 78 3.97 -33.90 -12.91
N ALA A 79 3.07 -34.80 -12.50
CA ALA A 79 2.08 -35.39 -13.40
C ALA A 79 1.11 -34.34 -13.97
N ASP A 80 0.61 -33.44 -13.12
CA ASP A 80 -0.31 -32.35 -13.53
C ASP A 80 0.36 -31.31 -14.42
N LEU A 81 1.66 -31.08 -14.26
CA LEU A 81 2.44 -30.20 -15.12
C LEU A 81 2.60 -30.72 -16.56
N LYS A 82 2.30 -32.00 -16.83
CA LYS A 82 2.35 -32.60 -18.18
C LYS A 82 3.67 -32.32 -18.92
N GLY A 83 4.79 -32.43 -18.21
CA GLY A 83 6.13 -32.17 -18.74
C GLY A 83 6.57 -30.71 -18.78
N ALA A 84 5.75 -29.78 -18.26
CA ALA A 84 6.18 -28.40 -18.05
C ALA A 84 7.20 -28.31 -16.89
N ASP A 85 8.16 -27.40 -17.03
CA ASP A 85 9.23 -27.16 -16.06
C ASP A 85 8.67 -26.58 -14.74
N TYR A 86 8.85 -27.31 -13.64
CA TYR A 86 8.33 -26.96 -12.31
C TYR A 86 8.82 -25.58 -11.85
N ASP A 87 10.12 -25.34 -11.94
CA ASP A 87 10.75 -24.10 -11.47
C ASP A 87 10.26 -22.89 -12.25
N LYS A 88 10.08 -23.02 -13.57
CA LYS A 88 9.58 -21.93 -14.42
C LYS A 88 8.09 -21.67 -14.28
N LYS A 89 7.30 -22.68 -13.88
CA LYS A 89 5.84 -22.58 -13.83
C LYS A 89 5.28 -22.27 -12.47
N LEU A 90 5.87 -22.80 -11.40
CA LEU A 90 5.27 -22.78 -10.07
C LEU A 90 6.06 -22.00 -9.03
N LEU A 91 7.38 -21.82 -9.21
CA LEU A 91 8.15 -21.00 -8.30
C LEU A 91 7.96 -19.52 -8.61
N TRP A 92 7.48 -18.78 -7.62
CA TRP A 92 7.43 -17.33 -7.71
C TRP A 92 8.75 -16.76 -7.21
N LYS A 93 9.57 -16.26 -8.16
CA LYS A 93 10.76 -15.47 -7.87
C LYS A 93 10.33 -14.04 -7.66
N THR A 94 10.42 -13.56 -6.42
CA THR A 94 9.93 -12.22 -6.07
C THR A 94 10.98 -11.15 -6.34
N ASP A 95 10.59 -9.88 -6.23
CA ASP A 95 11.52 -8.76 -6.44
C ASP A 95 12.55 -8.65 -5.29
N GLU A 96 12.21 -9.21 -4.13
CA GLU A 96 13.04 -9.35 -2.92
C GLU A 96 14.06 -10.49 -3.00
N GLU A 97 14.24 -11.10 -4.17
CA GLU A 97 15.12 -12.27 -4.40
C GLU A 97 14.72 -13.53 -3.61
N ILE A 98 13.50 -13.55 -3.06
CA ILE A 98 12.93 -14.70 -2.37
C ILE A 98 12.24 -15.63 -3.37
N VAL A 99 12.47 -16.93 -3.22
CA VAL A 99 11.79 -17.96 -4.00
C VAL A 99 10.64 -18.54 -3.19
N VAL A 100 9.41 -18.14 -3.53
CA VAL A 100 8.20 -18.66 -2.90
C VAL A 100 7.75 -19.93 -3.59
N ARG A 101 7.55 -20.99 -2.80
CA ARG A 101 7.10 -22.31 -3.26
C ARG A 101 5.58 -22.35 -3.38
N PRO A 102 5.01 -23.20 -4.26
CA PRO A 102 3.57 -23.35 -4.40
C PRO A 102 2.89 -23.96 -3.16
N TYR A 103 3.65 -24.63 -2.28
CA TYR A 103 3.18 -25.14 -1.00
C TYR A 103 4.34 -25.21 0.00
N TYR A 104 3.97 -25.28 1.28
CA TYR A 104 4.86 -25.46 2.41
C TYR A 104 4.30 -26.55 3.32
N ARG A 105 5.16 -27.28 4.02
CA ARG A 105 4.82 -28.38 4.93
C ARG A 105 5.58 -28.26 6.25
N ALA A 106 5.19 -29.06 7.23
CA ALA A 106 5.80 -29.08 8.56
C ALA A 106 7.32 -29.30 8.53
N GLU A 107 7.80 -30.14 7.61
CA GLU A 107 9.23 -30.44 7.45
C GLU A 107 10.04 -29.19 7.05
N ASN A 108 9.41 -28.16 6.46
CA ASN A 108 10.09 -26.90 6.17
C ASN A 108 10.40 -26.09 7.43
N LEU A 109 9.64 -26.27 8.51
CA LEU A 109 9.86 -25.54 9.76
C LEU A 109 11.07 -26.05 10.54
N GLU A 110 11.57 -27.25 10.25
CA GLU A 110 12.69 -27.86 10.97
C GLU A 110 13.94 -26.98 10.97
N SER A 111 14.17 -26.22 9.88
CA SER A 111 15.32 -25.31 9.77
C SER A 111 15.25 -24.08 10.70
N LEU A 112 14.08 -23.78 11.27
CA LEU A 112 13.87 -22.60 12.12
C LEU A 112 14.13 -22.90 13.61
N GLY A 113 14.07 -24.17 14.01
CA GLY A 113 14.41 -24.62 15.36
C GLY A 113 13.72 -23.80 16.47
N SER A 114 14.50 -23.24 17.38
CA SER A 114 14.00 -22.48 18.54
C SER A 114 13.31 -21.16 18.18
N GLN A 115 13.44 -20.66 16.95
CA GLN A 115 12.75 -19.44 16.50
C GLN A 115 11.23 -19.59 16.48
N LEU A 116 10.70 -20.82 16.48
CA LEU A 116 9.26 -21.11 16.44
C LEU A 116 8.55 -20.94 17.79
N ASN A 117 9.28 -20.99 18.90
CA ASN A 117 8.70 -21.05 20.25
C ASN A 117 8.71 -19.74 21.07
N PRO A 118 8.82 -18.51 20.52
CA PRO A 118 8.65 -17.32 21.34
C PRO A 118 7.18 -17.12 21.69
N VAL A 119 6.91 -16.77 22.94
CA VAL A 119 5.60 -16.34 23.42
C VAL A 119 5.44 -14.83 23.14
N PRO A 120 4.24 -14.33 22.82
CA PRO A 120 4.00 -12.88 22.78
C PRO A 120 4.52 -12.17 24.03
N GLY A 121 5.15 -11.01 23.85
CA GLY A 121 5.71 -10.22 24.94
C GLY A 121 7.06 -10.69 25.46
N GLU A 122 7.64 -11.78 24.95
CA GLU A 122 8.97 -12.28 25.32
C GLU A 122 10.00 -12.03 24.22
N PHE A 123 11.25 -11.79 24.60
CA PHE A 123 12.37 -11.64 23.68
C PHE A 123 12.54 -12.90 22.80
N PRO A 124 12.72 -12.80 21.46
CA PRO A 124 13.02 -11.59 20.67
C PRO A 124 11.78 -10.90 20.07
N PHE A 125 10.62 -11.02 20.71
CA PHE A 125 9.35 -10.34 20.37
C PHE A 125 8.81 -10.66 18.97
N LEU A 126 9.24 -11.78 18.37
CA LEU A 126 8.83 -12.21 17.03
C LEU A 126 7.30 -12.19 16.86
N ARG A 127 6.60 -12.82 17.80
CA ARG A 127 5.12 -12.87 17.81
C ARG A 127 4.53 -11.48 17.97
N SER A 128 4.91 -10.79 19.05
CA SER A 128 4.47 -9.43 19.37
C SER A 128 5.28 -8.86 20.53
N SER A 129 5.41 -7.53 20.58
CA SER A 129 5.91 -6.80 21.76
C SER A 129 4.86 -6.75 22.90
N ARG A 130 3.60 -7.09 22.60
CA ARG A 130 2.43 -7.00 23.49
C ARG A 130 1.79 -8.38 23.73
N LEU A 131 0.98 -8.45 24.79
CA LEU A 131 0.20 -9.64 25.16
C LEU A 131 -1.21 -9.67 24.55
N ASP A 132 -1.59 -8.61 23.85
CA ASP A 132 -2.86 -8.48 23.14
C ASP A 132 -2.63 -7.97 21.71
N ASN A 133 -3.67 -8.09 20.86
CA ASN A 133 -3.67 -7.55 19.51
C ASN A 133 -4.53 -6.29 19.40
N ASN A 134 -4.57 -5.48 20.45
CA ASN A 134 -5.36 -4.25 20.47
C ASN A 134 -4.55 -3.08 19.88
N TRP A 135 -4.49 -3.00 18.55
CA TRP A 135 -3.86 -1.86 17.87
C TRP A 135 -4.67 -0.57 18.06
N MET A 136 -4.00 0.57 17.95
CA MET A 136 -4.65 1.87 17.97
C MET A 136 -5.18 2.25 16.59
N VAL A 137 -6.48 2.51 16.48
CA VAL A 137 -7.11 3.05 15.28
C VAL A 137 -6.71 4.53 15.14
N SER A 138 -5.79 4.82 14.23
CA SER A 138 -5.34 6.19 13.97
C SER A 138 -6.07 6.79 12.77
N GLN A 139 -6.52 8.04 12.90
CA GLN A 139 -7.06 8.84 11.81
C GLN A 139 -6.17 10.03 11.49
N GLY A 140 -5.79 10.16 10.22
CA GLY A 140 -5.06 11.30 9.68
C GLY A 140 -5.92 12.57 9.56
N ILE A 141 -5.30 13.72 9.81
CA ILE A 141 -5.90 15.05 9.72
C ILE A 141 -4.94 15.99 8.97
N ASP A 142 -5.43 16.51 7.86
CA ASP A 142 -4.67 17.38 6.93
C ASP A 142 -5.19 18.84 6.93
N SER A 143 -6.14 19.16 7.81
CA SER A 143 -6.77 20.49 7.90
C SER A 143 -5.73 21.57 8.20
N THR A 144 -5.70 22.65 7.42
CA THR A 144 -4.70 23.72 7.57
C THR A 144 -5.02 24.70 8.71
N SER A 145 -6.28 24.75 9.15
CA SER A 145 -6.69 25.56 10.29
C SER A 145 -6.58 24.75 11.58
N LEU A 146 -5.82 25.26 12.56
CA LEU A 146 -5.61 24.58 13.84
C LEU A 146 -6.91 24.30 14.60
N GLY A 147 -7.85 25.26 14.59
CA GLY A 147 -9.16 25.10 15.23
C GLY A 147 -10.02 24.03 14.55
N ASN A 148 -10.01 23.98 13.21
CA ASN A 148 -10.71 22.95 12.47
C ASN A 148 -10.04 21.58 12.66
N ALA A 149 -8.71 21.51 12.60
CA ALA A 149 -7.95 20.29 12.87
C ALA A 149 -8.26 19.72 14.26
N ASN A 150 -8.32 20.57 15.30
CA ASN A 150 -8.74 20.16 16.63
C ASN A 150 -10.20 19.65 16.66
N ALA A 151 -11.12 20.33 15.98
CA ALA A 151 -12.52 19.91 15.92
C ALA A 151 -12.67 18.55 15.20
N GLU A 152 -11.98 18.37 14.08
CA GLU A 152 -11.91 17.10 13.34
C GLU A 152 -11.30 15.99 14.19
N ALA A 153 -10.25 16.28 14.96
CA ALA A 153 -9.62 15.34 15.87
C ALA A 153 -10.57 14.86 16.97
N ARG A 154 -11.27 15.81 17.63
CA ARG A 154 -12.24 15.47 18.67
C ARG A 154 -13.43 14.67 18.11
N ASP A 155 -13.91 15.01 16.92
CA ASP A 155 -14.98 14.23 16.27
C ASP A 155 -14.52 12.82 15.90
N ALA A 156 -13.31 12.66 15.37
CA ALA A 156 -12.74 11.35 15.05
C ALA A 156 -12.63 10.45 16.29
N LEU A 157 -12.12 10.98 17.40
CA LEU A 157 -12.03 10.27 18.68
C LEU A 157 -13.41 9.88 19.22
N ALA A 158 -14.39 10.80 19.16
CA ALA A 158 -15.77 10.51 19.54
C ALA A 158 -16.43 9.42 18.68
N ARG A 159 -15.91 9.18 17.48
CA ARG A 159 -16.40 8.18 16.51
C ARG A 159 -15.51 6.95 16.37
N GLY A 160 -14.68 6.67 17.39
CA GLY A 160 -13.97 5.40 17.54
C GLY A 160 -12.52 5.38 17.06
N ALA A 161 -11.90 6.52 16.78
CA ALA A 161 -10.44 6.59 16.68
C ALA A 161 -9.82 6.47 18.09
N ASP A 162 -8.72 5.73 18.20
CA ASP A 162 -7.92 5.60 19.43
C ASP A 162 -6.74 6.60 19.44
N ALA A 163 -6.32 7.05 18.25
CA ALA A 163 -5.20 7.97 18.04
C ALA A 163 -5.49 8.97 16.90
N ILE A 164 -4.77 10.08 16.90
CA ILE A 164 -4.84 11.09 15.83
C ILE A 164 -3.46 11.24 15.19
N THR A 165 -3.41 11.38 13.87
CA THR A 165 -2.18 11.73 13.15
C THR A 165 -2.37 13.09 12.48
N PHE A 166 -1.55 14.07 12.86
CA PHE A 166 -1.50 15.36 12.19
C PHE A 166 -0.44 15.30 11.10
N HIS A 167 -0.88 15.44 9.84
CA HIS A 167 0.01 15.51 8.70
C HIS A 167 0.39 16.95 8.43
N ILE A 168 1.66 17.27 8.60
CA ILE A 168 2.24 18.56 8.25
C ILE A 168 3.21 18.30 7.10
N LYS A 169 2.85 18.74 5.90
CA LYS A 169 3.67 18.53 4.71
C LYS A 169 4.41 19.82 4.40
N HIS A 170 5.72 19.75 4.31
CA HIS A 170 6.56 20.87 3.91
C HIS A 170 7.05 20.69 2.47
N SER A 171 6.84 21.69 1.61
CA SER A 171 7.26 21.72 0.22
C SER A 171 7.86 23.09 -0.10
N GLY A 172 9.17 23.16 -0.29
CA GLY A 172 9.87 24.42 -0.56
C GLY A 172 9.74 25.42 0.60
N ASN A 173 8.94 26.48 0.41
CA ASN A 173 8.66 27.49 1.46
C ASN A 173 7.23 27.39 2.01
N THR A 174 6.42 26.43 1.52
CA THR A 174 5.03 26.27 1.92
C THR A 174 4.91 25.04 2.81
N ALA A 175 4.24 25.21 3.94
CA ALA A 175 3.79 24.11 4.77
C ALA A 175 2.26 24.00 4.65
N THR A 176 1.76 22.78 4.52
CA THR A 176 0.34 22.45 4.54
C THR A 176 0.04 21.52 5.70
N GLY A 177 -1.23 21.46 6.11
CA GLY A 177 -1.65 20.81 7.34
C GLY A 177 -1.62 21.74 8.56
N PRO A 178 -1.94 21.21 9.75
CA PRO A 178 -2.08 22.00 10.97
C PRO A 178 -0.72 22.27 11.61
N LEU A 179 0.06 23.18 11.01
CA LEU A 179 1.39 23.56 11.51
C LEU A 179 1.27 24.55 12.69
N PRO A 180 1.64 24.16 13.92
CA PRO A 180 1.76 25.10 15.02
C PRO A 180 3.00 25.98 14.87
N GLN A 181 2.89 27.28 15.17
CA GLN A 181 4.01 28.24 15.13
C GLN A 181 4.31 28.85 16.50
N SER A 182 3.46 28.59 17.49
CA SER A 182 3.58 29.07 18.87
C SER A 182 3.13 28.01 19.89
N VAL A 183 3.37 28.30 21.16
CA VAL A 183 2.90 27.44 22.26
C VAL A 183 1.37 27.49 22.37
N GLU A 184 0.78 28.64 22.10
CA GLU A 184 -0.67 28.84 22.03
C GLU A 184 -1.30 27.98 20.93
N ASP A 185 -0.65 27.86 19.77
CA ASP A 185 -1.11 27.01 18.68
C ASP A 185 -1.15 25.53 19.07
N ILE A 186 -0.12 25.05 19.77
CA ILE A 186 -0.11 23.69 20.33
C ILE A 186 -1.28 23.50 21.30
N ALA A 187 -1.52 24.48 22.18
CA ALA A 187 -2.63 24.43 23.13
C ALA A 187 -3.99 24.40 22.42
N VAL A 188 -4.18 25.18 21.36
CA VAL A 188 -5.39 25.15 20.53
C VAL A 188 -5.56 23.80 19.84
N LEU A 189 -4.48 23.29 19.22
CA LEU A 189 -4.52 22.04 18.46
C LEU A 189 -4.84 20.84 19.36
N LEU A 190 -4.29 20.80 20.58
CA LEU A 190 -4.46 19.70 21.54
C LEU A 190 -5.60 19.90 22.55
N ALA A 191 -6.33 21.03 22.50
CA ALA A 191 -7.40 21.33 23.44
C ALA A 191 -8.46 20.22 23.48
N GLY A 192 -8.67 19.63 24.66
CA GLY A 192 -9.68 18.59 24.88
C GLY A 192 -9.35 17.22 24.25
N ILE A 193 -8.11 16.97 23.85
CA ILE A 193 -7.65 15.68 23.33
C ILE A 193 -6.89 14.94 24.45
N ASP A 194 -7.42 13.80 24.90
CA ASP A 194 -6.76 12.87 25.83
C ASP A 194 -6.50 11.51 25.15
N ALA A 195 -5.96 11.55 23.94
CA ALA A 195 -5.59 10.38 23.15
C ALA A 195 -4.16 10.54 22.62
N PRO A 196 -3.47 9.45 22.23
CA PRO A 196 -2.17 9.59 21.61
C PRO A 196 -2.24 10.33 20.27
N VAL A 197 -1.27 11.21 20.07
CA VAL A 197 -1.16 12.06 18.89
C VAL A 197 0.18 11.81 18.20
N ASN A 198 0.15 11.59 16.89
CA ASN A 198 1.32 11.42 16.05
C ASN A 198 1.49 12.67 15.20
N PHE A 199 2.63 13.36 15.33
CA PHE A 199 3.01 14.44 14.43
C PHE A 199 3.91 13.88 13.33
N LYS A 200 3.42 13.94 12.08
CA LYS A 200 4.22 13.68 10.87
C LYS A 200 4.55 15.02 10.23
N ALA A 201 5.69 15.60 10.60
CA ALA A 201 6.08 16.97 10.22
C ALA A 201 7.45 17.04 9.53
N GLY A 202 8.15 15.92 9.35
CA GLY A 202 9.43 15.85 8.63
C GLY A 202 10.48 16.81 9.17
N ASP A 203 11.01 17.66 8.30
CA ASP A 203 12.05 18.63 8.67
C ASP A 203 11.57 19.70 9.68
N LEU A 204 10.25 19.88 9.82
CA LEU A 204 9.63 20.75 10.84
C LEU A 204 9.47 20.08 12.21
N SER A 205 9.77 18.79 12.36
CA SER A 205 9.54 18.02 13.60
C SER A 205 10.35 18.51 14.78
N THR A 206 11.54 19.09 14.56
CA THR A 206 12.31 19.73 15.64
C THR A 206 11.55 20.94 16.20
N SER A 207 10.95 21.76 15.34
CA SER A 207 10.20 22.95 15.74
C SER A 207 8.92 22.57 16.49
N VAL A 208 8.18 21.59 15.98
CA VAL A 208 6.97 21.07 16.64
C VAL A 208 7.31 20.48 18.02
N LEU A 209 8.37 19.69 18.13
CA LEU A 209 8.81 19.12 19.42
C LEU A 209 9.17 20.20 20.43
N ASN A 210 9.89 21.24 20.02
CA ASN A 210 10.27 22.34 20.92
C ASN A 210 9.05 23.08 21.46
N LEU A 211 8.08 23.42 20.60
CA LEU A 211 6.84 24.07 21.01
C LEU A 211 6.02 23.17 21.94
N LEU A 212 5.98 21.87 21.66
CA LEU A 212 5.25 20.89 22.46
C LEU A 212 5.82 20.76 23.87
N VAL A 213 7.15 20.65 24.00
CA VAL A 213 7.83 20.60 25.30
C VAL A 213 7.56 21.88 26.09
N GLN A 214 7.66 23.05 25.45
CA GLN A 214 7.36 24.33 26.08
C GLN A 214 5.90 24.41 26.56
N ALA A 215 4.94 23.91 25.77
CA ALA A 215 3.53 23.87 26.13
C ALA A 215 3.25 22.98 27.35
N VAL A 216 3.98 21.87 27.47
CA VAL A 216 3.87 20.96 28.62
C VAL A 216 4.51 21.59 29.86
N GLU A 217 5.70 22.18 29.73
CA GLU A 217 6.40 22.82 30.85
C GLU A 217 5.69 24.09 31.35
N SER A 218 5.04 24.85 30.47
CA SER A 218 4.24 26.03 30.84
C SER A 218 2.89 25.68 31.46
N GLY A 219 2.47 24.42 31.39
CA GLY A 219 1.17 23.94 31.86
C GLY A 219 -0.01 24.26 30.92
N GLN A 220 0.25 24.82 29.72
CA GLN A 220 -0.78 25.03 28.71
C GLN A 220 -1.30 23.71 28.12
N VAL A 221 -0.45 22.68 28.07
CA VAL A 221 -0.83 21.30 27.77
C VAL A 221 -0.50 20.42 28.97
N LYS A 222 -1.51 19.72 29.50
CA LYS A 222 -1.34 18.91 30.72
C LYS A 222 -0.32 17.78 30.56
N ALA A 223 -0.38 17.07 29.44
CA ALA A 223 0.49 15.96 29.10
C ALA A 223 0.41 15.71 27.59
N PHE A 224 1.49 15.21 27.01
CA PHE A 224 1.50 14.69 25.65
C PHE A 224 1.90 13.23 25.67
N LYS A 225 1.18 12.40 24.90
CA LYS A 225 1.49 11.00 24.63
C LYS A 225 1.38 10.74 23.14
N GLY A 226 2.29 9.96 22.56
CA GLY A 226 2.30 9.67 21.13
C GLY A 226 3.68 9.86 20.49
N THR A 227 3.72 10.25 19.22
CA THR A 227 4.96 10.24 18.42
C THR A 227 5.24 11.55 17.70
N ILE A 228 6.52 11.83 17.48
CA ILE A 228 7.02 12.91 16.61
C ILE A 228 8.05 12.31 15.66
N ASP A 229 7.89 12.53 14.36
CA ASP A 229 8.67 11.84 13.31
C ASP A 229 10.04 12.46 12.98
N LEU A 230 10.74 12.98 13.99
CA LEU A 230 12.08 13.52 13.78
C LEU A 230 13.02 12.40 13.32
N ASP A 231 13.62 12.55 12.14
CA ASP A 231 14.58 11.60 11.57
C ASP A 231 15.49 12.37 10.60
N PRO A 232 16.56 13.02 11.11
CA PRO A 232 17.43 13.88 10.31
C PRO A 232 18.15 13.14 9.17
N LEU A 233 18.39 11.83 9.31
CA LEU A 233 18.99 11.01 8.25
C LEU A 233 18.00 10.79 7.10
N ASN A 234 16.73 10.55 7.40
CA ASN A 234 15.70 10.45 6.37
C ASN A 234 15.33 11.81 5.76
N ASP A 235 15.40 12.92 6.53
CA ASP A 235 15.26 14.27 5.98
C ASP A 235 16.37 14.56 4.95
N LEU A 236 17.62 14.21 5.28
CA LEU A 236 18.75 14.26 4.33
C LEU A 236 18.47 13.39 3.09
N LEU A 237 17.95 12.18 3.28
CA LEU A 237 17.64 11.24 2.19
C LEU A 237 16.55 11.74 1.25
N LEU A 238 15.52 12.44 1.75
CA LEU A 238 14.45 12.99 0.94
C LEU A 238 14.85 14.30 0.25
N ASN A 239 15.51 15.19 0.99
CA ASN A 239 15.91 16.51 0.50
C ASN A 239 17.14 16.44 -0.42
N GLY A 240 17.98 15.40 -0.28
CA GLY A 240 19.24 15.24 -0.99
C GLY A 240 20.38 16.11 -0.45
N ALA A 241 20.11 16.97 0.53
CA ALA A 241 21.09 17.83 1.15
C ALA A 241 20.69 18.20 2.59
N SER A 242 21.70 18.53 3.39
CA SER A 242 21.50 19.14 4.71
C SER A 242 22.53 20.22 4.95
N GLU A 243 22.10 21.33 5.54
CA GLU A 243 22.99 22.38 6.04
C GLU A 243 23.72 21.93 7.32
N LYS A 244 23.19 20.93 8.02
CA LYS A 244 23.78 20.38 9.24
C LYS A 244 24.85 19.34 8.90
N ASN A 245 25.98 19.42 9.57
CA ASN A 245 27.02 18.38 9.52
C ASN A 245 26.58 17.13 10.32
N PRO A 246 27.26 15.98 10.18
CA PRO A 246 26.87 14.74 10.88
C PRO A 246 26.74 14.91 12.40
N GLY A 247 27.66 15.65 13.02
CA GLY A 247 27.61 15.95 14.46
C GLY A 247 26.31 16.63 14.85
N GLU A 248 25.94 17.70 14.13
CA GLU A 248 24.73 18.48 14.37
C GLU A 248 23.43 17.69 14.14
N LEU A 249 23.41 16.78 13.16
CA LEU A 249 22.27 15.88 12.94
C LEU A 249 22.02 14.99 14.15
N PHE A 250 23.08 14.36 14.66
CA PHE A 250 22.98 13.47 15.82
C PHE A 250 22.82 14.23 17.14
N ASP A 251 23.30 15.47 17.23
CA ASP A 251 23.02 16.35 18.37
C ASP A 251 21.53 16.71 18.43
N ALA A 252 20.90 16.97 17.28
CA ALA A 252 19.46 17.18 17.21
C ALA A 252 18.67 15.92 17.65
N ALA A 253 19.10 14.73 17.22
CA ALA A 253 18.51 13.47 17.69
C ALA A 253 18.69 13.28 19.21
N ALA A 254 19.88 13.60 19.76
CA ALA A 254 20.14 13.52 21.19
C ALA A 254 19.24 14.46 22.01
N VAL A 255 19.08 15.70 21.56
CA VAL A 255 18.15 16.67 22.16
C VAL A 255 16.72 16.14 22.12
N ALA A 256 16.29 15.53 21.00
CA ALA A 256 14.96 14.96 20.88
C ALA A 256 14.70 13.81 21.86
N VAL A 257 15.69 12.94 22.07
CA VAL A 257 15.62 11.85 23.06
C VAL A 257 15.57 12.41 24.49
N LEU A 258 16.37 13.42 24.82
CA LEU A 258 16.32 14.04 26.15
C LEU A 258 14.99 14.79 26.39
N ALA A 259 14.43 15.39 25.34
CA ALA A 259 13.14 16.06 25.37
C ALA A 259 11.98 15.07 25.61
N SER A 260 12.07 13.83 25.11
CA SER A 260 11.00 12.83 25.30
C SER A 260 10.77 12.49 26.77
N ALA A 261 11.80 12.56 27.61
CA ALA A 261 11.71 12.32 29.06
C ALA A 261 10.82 13.34 29.79
N LYS A 262 10.54 14.49 29.18
CA LYS A 262 9.62 15.52 29.70
C LYS A 262 8.17 15.27 29.30
N LEU A 263 7.93 14.32 28.39
CA LEU A 263 6.63 14.00 27.82
C LEU A 263 6.17 12.61 28.33
N THR A 264 4.87 12.34 28.27
CA THR A 264 4.30 11.10 28.82
C THR A 264 4.34 9.97 27.80
N ASN A 265 5.27 9.01 27.95
CA ASN A 265 5.41 7.86 27.03
C ASN A 265 5.54 8.30 25.55
N ALA A 266 6.24 9.40 25.29
CA ALA A 266 6.43 9.91 23.94
C ALA A 266 7.62 9.26 23.25
N ARG A 267 7.51 9.08 21.93
CA ARG A 267 8.61 8.65 21.06
C ARG A 267 8.93 9.76 20.07
N THR A 268 10.14 10.24 20.11
CA THR A 268 10.54 11.49 19.43
C THR A 268 11.55 11.27 18.31
N LEU A 269 12.01 10.03 18.10
CA LEU A 269 12.94 9.68 17.03
C LEU A 269 12.29 8.59 16.16
N ALA A 270 12.08 8.87 14.88
CA ALA A 270 11.48 7.92 13.95
C ALA A 270 12.56 7.23 13.11
N LEU A 271 12.33 5.95 12.81
CA LEU A 271 13.00 5.22 11.75
C LEU A 271 12.02 5.12 10.59
N ARG A 272 12.10 6.08 9.64
CA ARG A 272 11.07 6.27 8.60
C ARG A 272 11.30 5.36 7.38
N GLY A 273 11.13 4.06 7.58
CA GLY A 273 11.21 3.04 6.53
C GLY A 273 10.19 3.24 5.40
N ARG A 274 9.00 3.78 5.72
CA ARG A 274 7.92 4.05 4.75
C ARG A 274 8.42 4.73 3.47
N GLN A 275 9.32 5.70 3.61
CA GLN A 275 9.82 6.50 2.48
C GLN A 275 10.61 5.69 1.46
N ILE A 276 11.26 4.60 1.89
CA ILE A 276 11.92 3.65 0.99
C ILE A 276 10.90 2.97 0.08
N THR A 277 9.80 2.48 0.68
CA THR A 277 8.71 1.82 -0.06
C THR A 277 7.99 2.78 -0.98
N GLU A 278 7.66 4.00 -0.52
CA GLU A 278 7.02 5.01 -1.37
C GLU A 278 7.94 5.50 -2.51
N ALA A 279 9.26 5.41 -2.35
CA ALA A 279 10.23 5.69 -3.43
C ALA A 279 10.39 4.52 -4.43
N GLY A 280 9.67 3.41 -4.23
CA GLY A 280 9.72 2.22 -5.10
C GLY A 280 10.57 1.08 -4.58
N GLY A 281 11.15 1.20 -3.38
CA GLY A 281 12.00 0.17 -2.77
C GLY A 281 11.25 -1.12 -2.40
N SER A 282 12.01 -2.19 -2.20
CA SER A 282 11.51 -3.50 -1.78
C SER A 282 11.26 -3.56 -0.28
N VAL A 283 10.52 -4.59 0.18
CA VAL A 283 10.32 -4.85 1.62
C VAL A 283 11.65 -5.09 2.35
N VAL A 284 12.61 -5.73 1.68
CA VAL A 284 13.95 -6.00 2.20
C VAL A 284 14.73 -4.70 2.40
N GLU A 285 14.69 -3.80 1.42
CA GLU A 285 15.34 -2.49 1.48
C GLU A 285 14.75 -1.61 2.58
N GLU A 286 13.41 -1.61 2.73
CA GLU A 286 12.71 -0.87 3.80
C GLU A 286 13.15 -1.38 5.19
N LEU A 287 13.13 -2.70 5.41
CA LEU A 287 13.56 -3.31 6.68
C LEU A 287 15.02 -2.99 7.00
N ALA A 288 15.92 -3.27 6.05
CA ALA A 288 17.35 -3.14 6.26
C ALA A 288 17.76 -1.68 6.49
N SER A 289 17.16 -0.74 5.75
CA SER A 289 17.43 0.69 5.93
C SER A 289 16.93 1.21 7.27
N ALA A 290 15.75 0.79 7.72
CA ALA A 290 15.23 1.16 9.03
C ALA A 290 16.11 0.62 10.17
N ILE A 291 16.55 -0.64 10.08
CA ILE A 291 17.46 -1.25 11.05
C ILE A 291 18.84 -0.55 11.03
N ALA A 292 19.40 -0.26 9.85
CA ALA A 292 20.68 0.44 9.71
C ALA A 292 20.63 1.84 10.32
N ALA A 293 19.58 2.61 10.05
CA ALA A 293 19.36 3.91 10.69
C ALA A 293 19.27 3.78 12.21
N GLY A 294 18.58 2.75 12.71
CA GLY A 294 18.50 2.46 14.14
C GLY A 294 19.85 2.20 14.78
N VAL A 295 20.71 1.39 14.15
CA VAL A 295 22.09 1.13 14.60
C VAL A 295 22.92 2.42 14.64
N GLU A 296 22.82 3.24 13.59
CA GLU A 296 23.52 4.51 13.49
C GLU A 296 23.11 5.45 14.64
N TYR A 297 21.81 5.59 14.90
CA TYR A 297 21.31 6.40 16.02
C TYR A 297 21.74 5.83 17.38
N LEU A 298 21.58 4.53 17.64
CA LEU A 298 22.00 3.94 18.92
C LEU A 298 23.48 4.16 19.20
N SER A 299 24.33 3.98 18.18
CA SER A 299 25.77 4.24 18.27
C SER A 299 26.07 5.72 18.55
N ALA A 300 25.50 6.62 17.75
CA ALA A 300 25.74 8.06 17.86
C ALA A 300 25.22 8.66 19.18
N LEU A 301 24.09 8.16 19.70
CA LEU A 301 23.50 8.58 20.97
C LEU A 301 24.30 8.03 22.16
N SER A 302 24.76 6.78 22.08
CA SER A 302 25.64 6.18 23.11
C SER A 302 26.96 6.94 23.22
N ALA A 303 27.55 7.33 22.10
CA ALA A 303 28.75 8.17 22.07
C ALA A 303 28.54 9.56 22.72
N ARG A 304 27.28 10.02 22.81
CA ARG A 304 26.87 11.26 23.48
C ARG A 304 26.45 11.04 24.94
N GLY A 305 26.64 9.84 25.49
CA GLY A 305 26.33 9.52 26.88
C GLY A 305 24.84 9.25 27.17
N ILE A 306 24.01 9.12 26.13
CA ILE A 306 22.61 8.68 26.29
C ILE A 306 22.61 7.16 26.44
N SER A 307 21.89 6.63 27.44
CA SER A 307 21.78 5.19 27.62
C SER A 307 21.00 4.54 26.48
N VAL A 308 21.35 3.28 26.18
CA VAL A 308 20.69 2.48 25.14
C VAL A 308 19.20 2.34 25.44
N ASP A 309 18.82 2.16 26.70
CA ASP A 309 17.42 2.09 27.12
C ASP A 309 16.67 3.39 26.84
N ALA A 310 17.27 4.55 27.10
CA ALA A 310 16.66 5.85 26.81
C ALA A 310 16.54 6.09 25.29
N ALA A 311 17.59 5.76 24.54
CA ALA A 311 17.57 5.88 23.08
C ALA A 311 16.51 4.97 22.45
N ALA A 312 16.52 3.67 22.77
CA ALA A 312 15.60 2.70 22.20
C ALA A 312 14.13 2.96 22.59
N SER A 313 13.87 3.44 23.80
CA SER A 313 12.52 3.82 24.24
C SER A 313 11.98 5.08 23.57
N ALA A 314 12.85 5.97 23.09
CA ALA A 314 12.46 7.15 22.30
C ALA A 314 12.27 6.86 20.81
N ILE A 315 12.77 5.72 20.32
CA ILE A 315 12.69 5.29 18.92
C ILE A 315 11.34 4.65 18.60
N TYR A 316 10.80 4.90 17.42
CA TYR A 316 9.74 4.08 16.81
C TYR A 316 9.97 3.87 15.31
N PHE A 317 9.25 2.92 14.74
CA PHE A 317 9.30 2.60 13.31
C PHE A 317 8.07 3.16 12.60
N ASP A 318 8.27 3.95 11.55
CA ASP A 318 7.20 4.37 10.62
C ASP A 318 7.31 3.54 9.34
N MET A 319 6.42 2.56 9.18
CA MET A 319 6.48 1.54 8.15
C MET A 319 5.31 1.68 7.16
N ALA A 320 5.60 1.51 5.87
CA ALA A 320 4.56 1.38 4.86
C ALA A 320 3.85 0.03 5.00
N VAL A 321 2.64 -0.12 4.45
CA VAL A 321 2.03 -1.44 4.21
C VAL A 321 1.45 -1.48 2.80
N SER A 322 2.07 -2.26 1.91
CA SER A 322 1.73 -2.36 0.50
C SER A 322 0.77 -3.53 0.19
N ALA A 323 0.49 -3.77 -1.09
CA ALA A 323 -0.50 -4.77 -1.53
C ALA A 323 -0.04 -6.24 -1.38
N ASN A 324 1.26 -6.51 -1.11
CA ASN A 324 1.75 -7.88 -0.97
C ASN A 324 1.43 -8.46 0.42
N TYR A 325 0.18 -8.90 0.58
CA TYR A 325 -0.45 -9.29 1.85
C TYR A 325 0.45 -10.07 2.81
N PHE A 326 0.98 -11.23 2.38
CA PHE A 326 1.78 -12.08 3.26
C PHE A 326 3.18 -11.53 3.53
N PHE A 327 3.79 -10.84 2.57
CA PHE A 327 5.08 -10.19 2.77
C PHE A 327 4.98 -9.09 3.81
N GLU A 328 3.90 -8.31 3.81
CA GLU A 328 3.70 -7.25 4.80
C GLU A 328 3.47 -7.79 6.21
N ILE A 329 2.72 -8.89 6.35
CA ILE A 329 2.58 -9.58 7.64
C ILE A 329 3.96 -10.05 8.12
N ALA A 330 4.70 -10.73 7.24
CA ALA A 330 6.00 -11.28 7.55
C ALA A 330 7.06 -10.20 7.83
N LYS A 331 6.96 -9.04 7.17
CA LYS A 331 7.83 -7.87 7.34
C LYS A 331 7.78 -7.36 8.77
N LEU A 332 6.59 -7.11 9.30
CA LEU A 332 6.46 -6.55 10.65
C LEU A 332 6.93 -7.53 11.73
N ARG A 333 6.80 -8.85 11.49
CA ARG A 333 7.35 -9.91 12.34
C ARG A 333 8.89 -9.93 12.28
N ALA A 334 9.45 -9.89 11.07
CA ALA A 334 10.90 -9.83 10.84
C ALA A 334 11.51 -8.58 11.46
N LEU A 335 10.84 -7.43 11.36
CA LEU A 335 11.29 -6.16 11.95
C LEU A 335 11.53 -6.29 13.47
N ARG A 336 10.57 -6.88 14.20
CA ARG A 336 10.71 -7.09 15.65
C ARG A 336 11.90 -7.98 15.99
N LEU A 337 12.04 -9.09 15.26
CA LEU A 337 13.16 -10.00 15.43
C LEU A 337 14.50 -9.28 15.22
N LEU A 338 14.65 -8.60 14.08
CA LEU A 338 15.89 -7.90 13.72
C LEU A 338 16.23 -6.79 14.72
N TRP A 339 15.24 -5.97 15.09
CA TRP A 339 15.42 -4.90 16.07
C TRP A 339 15.85 -5.44 17.43
N ALA A 340 15.21 -6.52 17.90
CA ALA A 340 15.57 -7.12 19.17
C ALA A 340 17.00 -7.66 19.19
N GLN A 341 17.44 -8.29 18.10
CA GLN A 341 18.82 -8.76 17.96
C GLN A 341 19.83 -7.59 17.93
N VAL A 342 19.50 -6.49 17.25
CA VAL A 342 20.33 -5.29 17.19
C VAL A 342 20.48 -4.64 18.56
N VAL A 343 19.37 -4.33 19.22
CA VAL A 343 19.39 -3.65 20.52
C VAL A 343 20.17 -4.48 21.54
N GLU A 344 20.03 -5.81 21.49
CA GLU A 344 20.79 -6.70 22.36
C GLU A 344 22.32 -6.53 22.26
N GLN A 345 22.85 -6.25 21.06
CA GLN A 345 24.30 -6.04 20.89
C GLN A 345 24.81 -4.79 21.62
N PHE A 346 23.93 -3.81 21.82
CA PHE A 346 24.22 -2.60 22.60
C PHE A 346 24.13 -2.83 24.13
N LYS A 347 23.80 -4.05 24.57
CA LYS A 347 23.75 -4.46 25.99
C LYS A 347 22.87 -3.53 26.85
N PRO A 348 21.56 -3.42 26.52
CA PRO A 348 20.64 -2.60 27.30
C PRO A 348 20.54 -3.14 28.73
N ALA A 349 20.13 -2.28 29.67
CA ALA A 349 19.89 -2.72 31.04
C ALA A 349 18.69 -3.69 31.14
N THR A 350 17.75 -3.60 30.20
CA THR A 350 16.60 -4.50 30.12
C THR A 350 16.28 -4.93 28.68
N LYS A 351 15.80 -6.17 28.54
CA LYS A 351 15.29 -6.70 27.26
C LYS A 351 14.04 -5.95 26.78
N GLU A 352 13.33 -5.27 27.66
CA GLU A 352 12.14 -4.48 27.31
C GLU A 352 12.48 -3.34 26.34
N SER A 353 13.71 -2.81 26.39
CA SER A 353 14.19 -1.77 25.48
C SER A 353 14.25 -2.23 24.02
N ALA A 354 14.27 -3.55 23.78
CA ALA A 354 14.24 -4.16 22.44
C ALA A 354 12.82 -4.28 21.85
N LYS A 355 11.76 -3.87 22.57
CA LYS A 355 10.39 -3.85 22.01
C LYS A 355 10.28 -2.77 20.93
N ALA A 356 10.08 -3.19 19.68
CA ALA A 356 9.76 -2.27 18.60
C ALA A 356 8.35 -1.69 18.81
N TYR A 357 8.22 -0.38 18.64
CA TYR A 357 6.93 0.30 18.50
C TYR A 357 6.71 0.65 17.04
N ILE A 358 5.65 0.11 16.43
CA ILE A 358 5.43 0.15 14.99
C ILE A 358 4.20 1.00 14.68
N VAL A 359 4.42 2.13 14.01
CA VAL A 359 3.37 2.89 13.35
C VAL A 359 3.32 2.45 11.89
N ALA A 360 2.20 1.86 11.47
CA ALA A 360 2.01 1.36 10.12
C ALA A 360 1.00 2.24 9.37
N THR A 361 1.39 2.77 8.21
CA THR A 361 0.47 3.48 7.31
C THR A 361 0.31 2.70 6.01
N THR A 362 -0.93 2.53 5.53
CA THR A 362 -1.19 1.92 4.23
C THR A 362 -0.52 2.72 3.11
N SER A 363 0.24 2.05 2.24
CA SER A 363 1.05 2.72 1.21
C SER A 363 0.21 3.40 0.13
N GLU A 364 0.72 4.51 -0.42
CA GLU A 364 0.09 5.23 -1.53
C GLU A 364 0.58 4.74 -2.90
N TRP A 365 1.69 4.00 -2.95
CA TRP A 365 2.36 3.61 -4.19
C TRP A 365 1.44 3.00 -5.26
N ASP A 366 0.53 2.10 -4.91
CA ASP A 366 -0.44 1.45 -5.82
C ASP A 366 -1.84 2.09 -5.79
N THR A 367 -2.01 3.24 -5.14
CA THR A 367 -3.27 4.00 -5.17
C THR A 367 -3.42 4.78 -6.47
N ALA A 368 -4.65 4.79 -6.99
CA ALA A 368 -4.96 5.41 -8.26
C ALA A 368 -6.03 6.50 -8.13
N ILE A 369 -5.94 7.55 -8.96
CA ILE A 369 -6.97 8.59 -9.08
C ILE A 369 -8.17 8.12 -9.93
N TYR A 370 -7.94 7.13 -10.80
CA TYR A 370 -8.97 6.45 -11.58
C TYR A 370 -9.44 5.20 -10.87
N ASP A 371 -10.72 4.87 -11.03
CA ASP A 371 -11.42 3.79 -10.32
C ASP A 371 -11.11 3.80 -8.83
N ARG A 372 -11.18 5.01 -8.23
CA ARG A 372 -10.73 5.29 -6.87
C ARG A 372 -11.35 4.39 -5.80
N HIS A 373 -12.54 3.84 -6.03
CA HIS A 373 -13.19 2.93 -5.07
C HIS A 373 -12.44 1.60 -4.92
N ILE A 374 -11.63 1.17 -5.91
CA ILE A 374 -10.72 0.02 -5.74
C ILE A 374 -9.71 0.30 -4.61
N ASN A 375 -9.38 1.56 -4.33
CA ASN A 375 -8.50 1.90 -3.22
C ASN A 375 -9.11 1.52 -1.85
N LEU A 376 -10.44 1.36 -1.73
CA LEU A 376 -11.06 0.80 -0.51
C LEU A 376 -10.66 -0.67 -0.30
N LEU A 377 -10.61 -1.46 -1.38
CA LEU A 377 -10.18 -2.86 -1.33
C LEU A 377 -8.68 -2.97 -1.02
N ARG A 378 -7.87 -2.10 -1.65
CA ARG A 378 -6.43 -1.98 -1.36
C ARG A 378 -6.20 -1.60 0.09
N GLY A 379 -6.86 -0.55 0.57
CA GLY A 379 -6.79 -0.08 1.95
C GLY A 379 -7.15 -1.20 2.93
N THR A 380 -8.27 -1.89 2.72
CA THR A 380 -8.71 -2.99 3.58
C THR A 380 -7.66 -4.10 3.70
N THR A 381 -7.13 -4.59 2.57
CA THR A 381 -6.13 -5.68 2.57
C THR A 381 -4.80 -5.27 3.19
N LYS A 382 -4.36 -4.02 2.96
CA LYS A 382 -3.17 -3.44 3.62
C LYS A 382 -3.39 -3.33 5.12
N THR A 383 -4.52 -2.78 5.57
CA THR A 383 -4.87 -2.66 6.99
C THR A 383 -4.93 -4.03 7.66
N MET A 384 -5.52 -5.04 7.01
CA MET A 384 -5.49 -6.42 7.51
C MET A 384 -4.05 -6.93 7.69
N SER A 385 -3.16 -6.67 6.72
CA SER A 385 -1.74 -7.08 6.82
C SER A 385 -1.04 -6.40 8.00
N ALA A 386 -1.31 -5.11 8.22
CA ALA A 386 -0.77 -4.35 9.36
C ALA A 386 -1.25 -4.92 10.71
N VAL A 387 -2.54 -5.28 10.81
CA VAL A 387 -3.13 -5.90 12.00
C VAL A 387 -2.53 -7.28 12.27
N LEU A 388 -2.47 -8.14 11.25
CA LEU A 388 -1.97 -9.50 11.40
C LEU A 388 -0.45 -9.55 11.60
N GLY A 389 0.27 -8.55 11.08
CA GLY A 389 1.68 -8.31 11.37
C GLY A 389 1.92 -7.68 12.75
N GLY A 390 0.88 -7.32 13.50
CA GLY A 390 0.98 -6.84 14.88
C GLY A 390 1.52 -5.41 15.02
N ALA A 391 1.10 -4.48 14.15
CA ALA A 391 1.44 -3.07 14.29
C ALA A 391 0.83 -2.44 15.57
N ASP A 392 1.48 -1.39 16.09
CA ASP A 392 1.02 -0.72 17.29
C ASP A 392 -0.08 0.29 17.02
N VAL A 393 0.17 1.12 16.02
CA VAL A 393 -0.73 2.15 15.53
C VAL A 393 -0.93 1.89 14.05
N ILE A 394 -2.18 1.91 13.58
CA ILE A 394 -2.48 1.72 12.17
C ILE A 394 -3.21 2.95 11.65
N GLU A 395 -2.69 3.48 10.56
CA GLU A 395 -3.34 4.51 9.78
C GLU A 395 -3.72 3.93 8.41
N THR A 396 -5.03 3.87 8.18
CA THR A 396 -5.57 3.60 6.84
C THR A 396 -5.76 4.94 6.14
N LEU A 397 -5.17 5.10 4.97
CA LEU A 397 -5.35 6.32 4.18
C LEU A 397 -6.74 6.34 3.51
N PRO A 398 -7.34 7.53 3.34
CA PRO A 398 -8.56 7.68 2.55
C PRO A 398 -8.42 7.12 1.13
N PHE A 399 -9.50 6.55 0.60
CA PHE A 399 -9.48 5.95 -0.74
C PHE A 399 -9.25 6.96 -1.87
N ASP A 400 -9.43 8.25 -1.59
CA ASP A 400 -9.22 9.37 -2.52
C ASP A 400 -7.97 10.21 -2.17
N ALA A 401 -7.09 9.70 -1.30
CA ALA A 401 -5.87 10.39 -0.90
C ALA A 401 -5.00 10.83 -2.11
N ALA A 402 -4.93 9.97 -3.14
CA ALA A 402 -4.18 10.23 -4.37
C ALA A 402 -4.63 11.48 -5.14
N SER A 403 -5.89 11.92 -4.99
CA SER A 403 -6.41 13.13 -5.65
C SER A 403 -6.33 14.38 -4.76
N GLY A 404 -5.85 14.25 -3.52
CA GLY A 404 -5.83 15.31 -2.51
C GLY A 404 -7.21 15.80 -2.07
N ALA A 405 -8.28 15.07 -2.44
CA ALA A 405 -9.65 15.54 -2.30
C ALA A 405 -10.38 15.07 -1.04
N SER A 406 -9.70 14.37 -0.12
CA SER A 406 -10.31 13.71 1.02
C SER A 406 -11.21 14.61 1.88
N ASP A 407 -12.44 14.14 2.05
CA ASP A 407 -13.48 14.75 2.86
C ASP A 407 -13.79 13.90 4.11
N ASP A 408 -14.80 14.33 4.89
CA ASP A 408 -15.23 13.61 6.09
C ASP A 408 -15.70 12.18 5.77
N PHE A 409 -16.40 11.99 4.65
CA PHE A 409 -16.86 10.66 4.23
C PHE A 409 -15.69 9.71 3.96
N SER A 410 -14.66 10.19 3.25
CA SER A 410 -13.49 9.39 2.88
C SER A 410 -12.64 9.04 4.11
N ARG A 411 -12.46 9.99 5.04
CA ARG A 411 -11.81 9.73 6.34
C ARG A 411 -12.62 8.79 7.22
N HIS A 412 -13.95 8.93 7.22
CA HIS A 412 -14.85 8.03 7.92
C HIS A 412 -14.70 6.57 7.45
N LEU A 413 -14.68 6.32 6.14
CA LEU A 413 -14.49 4.97 5.60
C LEU A 413 -13.11 4.38 5.97
N ALA A 414 -12.06 5.20 5.93
CA ALA A 414 -10.73 4.78 6.32
C ALA A 414 -10.66 4.36 7.80
N ARG A 415 -11.25 5.15 8.70
CA ARG A 415 -11.38 4.80 10.13
C ARG A 415 -12.24 3.53 10.32
N ASN A 416 -13.41 3.48 9.69
CA ASN A 416 -14.33 2.37 9.84
C ASN A 416 -13.79 1.04 9.31
N THR A 417 -12.92 1.06 8.29
CA THR A 417 -12.21 -0.15 7.83
C THR A 417 -11.49 -0.82 9.00
N GLN A 418 -10.78 -0.04 9.83
CA GLN A 418 -10.10 -0.55 11.01
C GLN A 418 -11.09 -1.02 12.08
N ILE A 419 -12.15 -0.24 12.34
CA ILE A 419 -13.17 -0.58 13.34
C ILE A 419 -13.89 -1.89 13.00
N ILE A 420 -14.26 -2.12 11.73
CA ILE A 420 -14.88 -3.35 11.26
C ILE A 420 -13.94 -4.53 11.48
N LEU A 421 -12.67 -4.41 11.07
CA LEU A 421 -11.68 -5.48 11.30
C LEU A 421 -11.53 -5.81 12.79
N LYS A 422 -11.62 -4.80 13.65
CA LYS A 422 -11.51 -4.96 15.10
C LYS A 422 -12.76 -5.57 15.73
N LYS A 423 -13.94 -5.05 15.40
CA LYS A 423 -15.19 -5.32 16.14
C LYS A 423 -16.09 -6.36 15.50
N GLU A 424 -15.99 -6.56 14.19
CA GLU A 424 -16.83 -7.49 13.43
C GLU A 424 -16.04 -8.66 12.87
N SER A 425 -14.80 -8.43 12.41
CA SER A 425 -13.90 -9.52 11.99
C SER A 425 -13.11 -10.13 13.15
N TYR A 426 -13.14 -9.51 14.33
CA TYR A 426 -12.51 -9.99 15.57
C TYR A 426 -10.99 -10.20 15.48
N PHE A 427 -10.30 -9.38 14.69
CA PHE A 427 -8.85 -9.49 14.55
C PHE A 427 -8.09 -9.05 15.81
N ASP A 428 -8.76 -8.47 16.80
CA ASP A 428 -8.18 -8.09 18.10
C ASP A 428 -8.09 -9.25 19.09
N ARG A 429 -8.67 -10.42 18.79
CA ARG A 429 -8.84 -11.53 19.76
C ARG A 429 -7.61 -12.40 19.96
N VAL A 430 -6.80 -12.58 18.93
CA VAL A 430 -5.64 -13.48 18.94
C VAL A 430 -4.40 -12.70 18.55
N VAL A 431 -3.34 -12.84 19.34
CA VAL A 431 -2.02 -12.28 19.02
C VAL A 431 -1.31 -13.18 18.03
N ASP A 432 -0.72 -12.58 16.98
CA ASP A 432 -0.02 -13.28 15.88
C ASP A 432 -0.81 -14.53 15.39
N PRO A 433 -2.04 -14.37 14.87
CA PRO A 433 -2.83 -15.51 14.40
C PRO A 433 -2.18 -16.28 13.22
N GLY A 434 -1.16 -15.68 12.58
CA GLY A 434 -0.33 -16.35 11.58
C GLY A 434 0.73 -17.28 12.16
N ALA A 435 0.90 -17.34 13.48
CA ALA A 435 1.87 -18.19 14.14
C ALA A 435 1.67 -19.67 13.80
N GLY A 436 2.76 -20.36 13.45
CA GLY A 436 2.75 -21.77 13.07
C GLY A 436 2.36 -22.04 11.61
N SER A 437 1.92 -21.04 10.85
CA SER A 437 1.73 -21.17 9.41
C SER A 437 3.06 -21.47 8.72
N TYR A 438 3.17 -22.62 8.06
CA TYR A 438 4.40 -23.07 7.40
C TYR A 438 4.96 -22.01 6.45
N TYR A 439 4.07 -21.35 5.70
CA TYR A 439 4.46 -20.31 4.77
C TYR A 439 4.91 -19.02 5.48
N LEU A 440 4.14 -18.51 6.44
CA LEU A 440 4.47 -17.24 7.09
C LEU A 440 5.74 -17.33 7.94
N GLU A 441 5.99 -18.46 8.60
CA GLU A 441 7.24 -18.65 9.35
C GLU A 441 8.45 -18.67 8.41
N MET A 442 8.39 -19.42 7.32
CA MET A 442 9.47 -19.47 6.33
C MET A 442 9.67 -18.13 5.62
N LEU A 443 8.59 -17.41 5.32
CA LEU A 443 8.66 -16.10 4.69
C LEU A 443 9.25 -15.05 5.65
N THR A 444 8.88 -15.09 6.93
CA THR A 444 9.46 -14.19 7.94
C THR A 444 10.96 -14.43 8.13
N ASP A 445 11.40 -15.69 8.20
CA ASP A 445 12.84 -16.00 8.26
C ASP A 445 13.57 -15.57 6.98
N ALA A 446 13.00 -15.86 5.80
CA ALA A 446 13.59 -15.43 4.53
C ALA A 446 13.75 -13.91 4.44
N LEU A 447 12.71 -13.14 4.78
CA LEU A 447 12.78 -11.68 4.81
C LEU A 447 13.79 -11.17 5.84
N ALA A 448 13.85 -11.79 7.02
CA ALA A 448 14.83 -11.42 8.04
C ALA A 448 16.27 -11.65 7.54
N ARG A 449 16.55 -12.77 6.86
CA ARG A 449 17.87 -13.07 6.29
C ARG A 449 18.25 -12.12 5.17
N GLU A 450 17.35 -11.87 4.21
CA GLU A 450 17.63 -10.94 3.11
C GLU A 450 17.85 -9.51 3.62
N ALA A 451 17.00 -9.06 4.56
CA ALA A 451 17.17 -7.75 5.21
C ALA A 451 18.48 -7.68 6.01
N TRP A 452 18.85 -8.74 6.73
CA TRP A 452 20.13 -8.79 7.44
C TRP A 452 21.32 -8.76 6.47
N GLY A 453 21.26 -9.48 5.36
CA GLY A 453 22.29 -9.45 4.32
C GLY A 453 22.44 -8.06 3.70
N PHE A 454 21.33 -7.37 3.41
CA PHE A 454 21.38 -5.98 2.94
C PHE A 454 21.93 -5.02 4.01
N PHE A 455 21.50 -5.18 5.27
CA PHE A 455 22.04 -4.43 6.40
C PHE A 455 23.56 -4.60 6.54
N GLN A 456 24.08 -5.83 6.42
CA GLN A 456 25.52 -6.07 6.45
C GLN A 456 26.27 -5.35 5.32
N LYS A 457 25.71 -5.31 4.09
CA LYS A 457 26.28 -4.53 2.99
C LYS A 457 26.32 -3.03 3.30
N ILE A 458 25.33 -2.49 4.02
CA ILE A 458 25.35 -1.10 4.50
C ILE A 458 26.48 -0.90 5.51
N GLU A 459 26.60 -1.78 6.51
CA GLU A 459 27.64 -1.70 7.53
C GLU A 459 29.06 -1.80 6.93
N GLU A 460 29.24 -2.62 5.88
CA GLU A 460 30.50 -2.69 5.10
C GLU A 460 30.88 -1.37 4.43
N LYS A 461 29.92 -0.47 4.16
CA LYS A 461 30.19 0.91 3.71
C LYS A 461 30.55 1.86 4.85
N GLY A 462 30.57 1.37 6.09
CA GLY A 462 30.96 2.11 7.28
C GLY A 462 29.80 2.81 7.99
N GLY A 463 28.58 2.26 7.87
CA GLY A 463 27.36 2.75 8.52
C GLY A 463 26.35 3.36 7.54
N TYR A 464 25.14 3.62 8.04
CA TYR A 464 24.02 4.07 7.21
C TYR A 464 24.29 5.41 6.55
N LEU A 465 24.77 6.41 7.31
CA LEU A 465 25.05 7.75 6.77
C LEU A 465 26.10 7.69 5.64
N LYS A 466 27.18 6.94 5.83
CA LYS A 466 28.21 6.78 4.78
C LYS A 466 27.69 6.04 3.56
N ALA A 467 26.81 5.07 3.75
CA ALA A 467 26.14 4.39 2.63
C ALA A 467 25.24 5.35 1.85
N LEU A 468 24.58 6.30 2.51
CA LEU A 468 23.79 7.37 1.87
C LEU A 468 24.68 8.34 1.09
N GLU A 469 25.80 8.79 1.67
CA GLU A 469 26.79 9.66 1.02
C GLU A 469 27.41 8.99 -0.22
N ALA A 470 27.68 7.69 -0.13
CA ALA A 470 28.16 6.89 -1.26
C ALA A 470 27.08 6.58 -2.31
N GLY A 471 25.81 6.91 -2.04
CA GLY A 471 24.69 6.63 -2.94
C GLY A 471 24.31 5.15 -3.04
N PHE A 472 24.78 4.29 -2.12
CA PHE A 472 24.56 2.84 -2.19
C PHE A 472 23.09 2.48 -2.00
N VAL A 473 22.48 2.93 -0.88
CA VAL A 473 21.06 2.65 -0.58
C VAL A 473 20.16 3.17 -1.69
N GLN A 474 20.45 4.37 -2.19
CA GLN A 474 19.68 5.00 -3.25
C GLN A 474 19.84 4.29 -4.58
N GLY A 475 21.03 3.78 -4.89
CA GLY A 475 21.28 2.96 -6.08
C GLY A 475 20.42 1.69 -6.08
N GLU A 476 20.41 0.96 -4.96
CA GLU A 476 19.63 -0.28 -4.81
C GLU A 476 18.12 -0.01 -4.90
N VAL A 477 17.61 0.99 -4.17
CA VAL A 477 16.19 1.38 -4.21
C VAL A 477 15.78 1.82 -5.62
N ASN A 478 16.61 2.60 -6.32
CA ASN A 478 16.32 3.02 -7.69
C ASN A 478 16.36 1.84 -8.69
N ALA A 479 17.18 0.82 -8.44
CA ALA A 479 17.17 -0.41 -9.24
C ALA A 479 15.86 -1.19 -9.03
N SER A 480 15.39 -1.31 -7.79
CA SER A 480 14.09 -1.90 -7.45
C SER A 480 12.92 -1.11 -8.05
N ARG A 481 12.97 0.22 -7.96
CA ARG A 481 12.03 1.13 -8.63
C ARG A 481 11.97 0.86 -10.14
N ALA A 482 13.12 0.80 -10.82
CA ALA A 482 13.18 0.55 -12.26
C ALA A 482 12.56 -0.80 -12.66
N LYS A 483 12.75 -1.86 -11.85
CA LYS A 483 12.08 -3.15 -12.05
C LYS A 483 10.55 -3.02 -11.94
N LYS A 484 10.05 -2.32 -10.90
CA LYS A 484 8.61 -2.09 -10.70
C LYS A 484 8.00 -1.25 -11.84
N ASP A 485 8.65 -0.16 -12.22
CA ASP A 485 8.21 0.74 -13.29
C ASP A 485 8.13 -0.01 -14.63
N LYS A 486 9.14 -0.83 -14.95
CA LYS A 486 9.11 -1.72 -16.10
C LYS A 486 7.95 -2.71 -16.02
N GLY A 487 7.72 -3.29 -14.84
CA GLY A 487 6.61 -4.21 -14.60
C GLY A 487 5.24 -3.57 -14.85
N VAL A 488 5.05 -2.33 -14.38
CA VAL A 488 3.85 -1.51 -14.59
C VAL A 488 3.69 -1.18 -16.07
N ALA A 489 4.75 -0.71 -16.75
CA ALA A 489 4.77 -0.35 -18.16
C ALA A 489 4.40 -1.51 -19.10
N LEU A 490 4.89 -2.71 -18.76
CA LEU A 490 4.59 -3.96 -19.46
C LEU A 490 3.25 -4.59 -19.02
N ARG A 491 2.54 -3.97 -18.07
CA ARG A 491 1.28 -4.47 -17.46
C ARG A 491 1.40 -5.83 -16.77
N SER A 492 2.63 -6.32 -16.57
CA SER A 492 2.93 -7.52 -15.78
C SER A 492 2.75 -7.29 -14.27
N ARG A 493 2.87 -6.05 -13.82
CA ARG A 493 2.45 -5.59 -12.50
C ARG A 493 1.15 -4.80 -12.64
N ALA A 494 0.05 -5.44 -12.28
CA ALA A 494 -1.29 -4.88 -12.48
C ALA A 494 -1.65 -3.83 -11.42
N ILE A 495 -2.13 -2.68 -11.88
CA ILE A 495 -2.83 -1.66 -11.11
C ILE A 495 -4.25 -1.60 -11.69
N LEU A 496 -5.14 -2.37 -11.05
CA LEU A 496 -6.53 -2.52 -11.47
C LEU A 496 -7.25 -1.17 -11.55
N GLY A 497 -8.01 -0.97 -12.63
CA GLY A 497 -8.70 0.29 -12.93
C GLY A 497 -7.82 1.30 -13.67
N THR A 498 -6.51 1.06 -13.77
CA THR A 498 -5.53 1.97 -14.38
C THR A 498 -4.82 1.34 -15.59
N ASN A 499 -3.84 0.46 -15.37
CA ASN A 499 -3.11 -0.20 -16.47
C ASN A 499 -3.73 -1.55 -16.88
N GLN A 500 -4.71 -2.01 -16.10
CA GLN A 500 -5.38 -3.29 -16.29
C GLN A 500 -6.87 -3.12 -15.94
N PHE A 501 -7.73 -3.47 -16.91
CA PHE A 501 -9.17 -3.29 -16.85
C PHE A 501 -9.61 -1.83 -16.56
N PRO A 502 -9.05 -0.81 -17.23
CA PRO A 502 -9.49 0.57 -17.02
C PRO A 502 -10.90 0.81 -17.54
N ASN A 503 -11.68 1.61 -16.82
CA ASN A 503 -12.94 2.14 -17.32
C ASN A 503 -12.67 3.38 -18.19
N GLY A 504 -12.50 3.22 -19.51
CA GLY A 504 -12.15 4.32 -20.43
C GLY A 504 -13.11 5.53 -20.48
N LYS A 505 -14.32 5.40 -19.92
CA LYS A 505 -15.31 6.50 -19.87
C LYS A 505 -15.18 7.42 -18.66
N GLU A 506 -14.53 6.95 -17.59
CA GLU A 506 -14.30 7.75 -16.38
C GLU A 506 -13.45 8.99 -16.67
N LYS A 507 -13.64 10.05 -15.90
CA LYS A 507 -12.87 11.29 -15.97
C LYS A 507 -12.43 11.67 -14.56
N ALA A 508 -11.16 12.04 -14.39
CA ALA A 508 -10.58 12.35 -13.09
C ALA A 508 -10.13 13.82 -12.98
N LEU A 509 -9.97 14.54 -14.08
CA LEU A 509 -9.38 15.89 -14.08
C LEU A 509 -10.05 16.86 -13.09
N ALA A 510 -11.38 16.82 -12.98
CA ALA A 510 -12.14 17.70 -12.08
C ALA A 510 -12.03 17.31 -10.59
N GLN A 511 -11.52 16.12 -10.26
CA GLN A 511 -11.45 15.58 -8.91
C GLN A 511 -10.07 15.76 -8.26
N ILE A 512 -9.06 16.13 -9.06
CA ILE A 512 -7.70 16.41 -8.58
C ILE A 512 -7.71 17.81 -8.00
N LYS A 513 -7.45 17.94 -6.70
CA LYS A 513 -7.04 19.24 -6.15
C LYS A 513 -5.61 19.46 -6.62
N SER A 514 -5.33 20.64 -7.17
CA SER A 514 -4.01 20.97 -7.72
C SER A 514 -2.91 20.54 -6.75
N ALA A 515 -2.18 19.48 -7.10
CA ALA A 515 -0.95 19.15 -6.40
C ALA A 515 0.02 20.27 -6.74
N GLU A 516 0.47 21.02 -5.74
CA GLU A 516 1.60 21.92 -5.93
C GLU A 516 2.77 21.06 -6.42
N THR A 517 3.30 21.39 -7.59
CA THR A 517 4.56 20.81 -8.08
C THR A 517 5.61 21.02 -7.00
N VAL A 518 6.10 19.92 -6.43
CA VAL A 518 7.15 19.91 -5.43
C VAL A 518 8.45 20.34 -6.12
N GLU A 519 8.70 21.64 -6.14
CA GLU A 519 10.04 22.16 -6.40
C GLU A 519 10.90 21.89 -5.16
N VAL A 520 11.78 20.89 -5.28
CA VAL A 520 12.85 20.68 -4.30
C VAL A 520 13.77 21.89 -4.41
N LYS A 521 13.68 22.81 -3.46
CA LYS A 521 14.73 23.81 -3.29
C LYS A 521 15.96 23.14 -2.69
N THR A 522 17.07 23.26 -3.39
CA THR A 522 18.39 23.27 -2.76
C THR A 522 18.43 24.44 -1.78
N SER A 523 18.75 24.17 -0.52
CA SER A 523 18.95 25.18 0.51
C SER A 523 19.79 26.36 0.00
N ALA A 524 19.45 27.59 0.39
CA ALA A 524 20.21 28.78 -0.02
C ALA A 524 21.62 28.83 0.60
N GLY A 525 21.87 28.04 1.65
CA GLY A 525 23.20 27.81 2.23
C GLY A 525 23.99 26.73 1.49
N LYS A 526 25.32 26.82 1.56
CA LYS A 526 26.22 25.75 1.09
C LYS A 526 25.95 24.49 1.93
N PRO A 527 25.53 23.37 1.33
CA PRO A 527 25.20 22.18 2.09
C PRO A 527 26.46 21.60 2.75
N ALA A 528 26.32 21.17 4.00
CA ALA A 528 27.37 20.44 4.73
C ALA A 528 27.40 18.96 4.34
N LEU A 529 26.24 18.41 3.97
CA LEU A 529 26.07 17.05 3.47
C LEU A 529 25.24 17.04 2.19
N THR A 530 25.56 16.15 1.27
CA THR A 530 24.82 15.96 0.02
C THR A 530 24.75 14.48 -0.30
N VAL A 531 23.57 14.03 -0.68
CA VAL A 531 23.27 12.64 -1.05
C VAL A 531 22.37 12.64 -2.28
N ILE A 532 22.26 11.50 -2.96
CA ILE A 532 21.22 11.34 -4.00
C ILE A 532 19.86 11.30 -3.27
N PRO A 533 18.87 12.14 -3.63
CA PRO A 533 17.57 12.10 -2.98
C PRO A 533 16.75 10.90 -3.44
N LEU A 534 16.00 10.30 -2.53
CA LEU A 534 14.91 9.38 -2.88
C LEU A 534 13.60 10.16 -3.03
N ARG A 535 12.86 9.86 -4.10
CA ARG A 535 11.61 10.57 -4.45
C ARG A 535 10.42 9.62 -4.37
N PRO A 536 9.59 9.74 -3.33
CA PRO A 536 8.28 9.10 -3.27
C PRO A 536 7.46 9.38 -4.52
N TYR A 537 6.74 8.38 -5.02
CA TYR A 537 5.85 8.50 -6.16
C TYR A 537 4.81 7.38 -6.14
N ARG A 538 3.70 7.54 -6.87
CA ARG A 538 2.75 6.44 -7.09
C ARG A 538 3.07 5.72 -8.39
N GLY A 539 3.13 4.40 -8.35
CA GLY A 539 3.30 3.55 -9.53
C GLY A 539 2.19 3.71 -10.57
N ALA A 540 1.01 4.22 -10.18
CA ALA A 540 -0.08 4.52 -11.10
C ALA A 540 0.17 5.78 -11.95
N GLU A 541 1.02 6.71 -11.50
CA GLU A 541 1.16 8.06 -12.08
C GLU A 541 1.46 8.04 -13.57
N SER A 542 2.34 7.15 -14.04
CA SER A 542 2.73 7.12 -15.45
C SER A 542 1.55 6.86 -16.39
N TYR A 543 0.60 6.00 -15.99
CA TYR A 543 -0.61 5.75 -16.77
C TYR A 543 -1.68 6.83 -16.55
N GLU A 544 -1.76 7.38 -15.34
CA GLU A 544 -2.64 8.48 -15.04
C GLU A 544 -2.31 9.70 -15.89
N GLN A 545 -1.03 10.04 -16.03
CA GLN A 545 -0.58 11.16 -16.87
C GLN A 545 -0.94 10.96 -18.34
N LEU A 546 -0.84 9.74 -18.88
CA LEU A 546 -1.34 9.47 -20.25
C LEU A 546 -2.81 9.83 -20.36
N ARG A 547 -3.62 9.36 -19.42
CA ARG A 547 -5.06 9.57 -19.48
C ARG A 547 -5.44 11.02 -19.26
N LEU A 548 -4.79 11.70 -18.31
CA LEU A 548 -4.98 13.13 -18.05
C LEU A 548 -4.63 13.97 -19.26
N ARG A 549 -3.56 13.64 -20.00
CA ARG A 549 -3.20 14.32 -21.26
C ARG A 549 -4.34 14.23 -22.29
N THR A 550 -4.95 13.06 -22.46
CA THR A 550 -6.12 12.92 -23.34
C THR A 550 -7.33 13.71 -22.82
N GLU A 551 -7.58 13.71 -21.51
CA GLU A 551 -8.67 14.49 -20.92
C GLU A 551 -8.48 15.99 -21.14
N GLN A 552 -7.28 16.52 -20.87
CA GLN A 552 -6.91 17.92 -21.11
C GLN A 552 -7.06 18.30 -22.59
N HIS A 553 -6.63 17.42 -23.50
CA HIS A 553 -6.82 17.60 -24.94
C HIS A 553 -8.30 17.79 -25.30
N VAL A 554 -9.19 16.93 -24.79
CA VAL A 554 -10.63 17.02 -25.05
C VAL A 554 -11.25 18.26 -24.40
N VAL A 555 -10.87 18.59 -23.17
CA VAL A 555 -11.35 19.81 -22.47
C VAL A 555 -10.92 21.08 -23.20
N SER A 556 -9.78 21.07 -23.90
CA SER A 556 -9.35 22.17 -24.78
C SER A 556 -10.17 22.33 -26.07
N GLY A 557 -11.22 21.52 -26.26
CA GLY A 557 -12.11 21.57 -27.42
C GLY A 557 -11.64 20.76 -28.63
N LYS A 558 -10.56 19.98 -28.49
CA LYS A 558 -10.03 19.13 -29.56
C LYS A 558 -10.74 17.76 -29.58
N HIS A 559 -10.74 17.12 -30.74
CA HIS A 559 -11.34 15.79 -30.96
C HIS A 559 -10.65 14.72 -30.12
N ASN A 560 -11.41 13.81 -29.48
CA ASN A 560 -10.82 12.65 -28.80
C ASN A 560 -10.48 11.59 -29.86
N PRO A 561 -9.21 11.23 -30.08
CA PRO A 561 -8.87 10.28 -31.12
C PRO A 561 -9.63 8.95 -30.96
N ARG A 562 -10.20 8.49 -32.06
CA ARG A 562 -11.09 7.34 -32.11
C ARG A 562 -10.40 6.11 -32.68
N PHE A 563 -10.31 5.08 -31.84
CA PHE A 563 -9.83 3.75 -32.21
C PHE A 563 -11.02 2.84 -32.52
N LEU A 564 -11.03 2.26 -33.71
CA LEU A 564 -11.95 1.19 -34.09
C LEU A 564 -11.29 -0.17 -33.83
N LEU A 565 -11.83 -0.94 -32.89
CA LEU A 565 -11.52 -2.36 -32.74
C LEU A 565 -12.36 -3.14 -33.75
N LEU A 566 -11.73 -3.63 -34.82
CA LEU A 566 -12.41 -4.27 -35.94
C LEU A 566 -12.34 -5.78 -35.83
N GLU A 567 -13.49 -6.41 -35.60
CA GLU A 567 -13.65 -7.85 -35.48
C GLU A 567 -13.98 -8.51 -36.82
N TYR A 568 -13.25 -9.57 -37.16
CA TYR A 568 -13.56 -10.45 -38.28
C TYR A 568 -12.99 -11.84 -38.01
N GLY A 569 -13.28 -12.82 -38.87
CA GLY A 569 -12.67 -14.14 -38.78
C GLY A 569 -13.08 -14.95 -37.55
N ASP A 570 -12.15 -15.77 -37.04
CA ASP A 570 -12.36 -16.72 -35.95
C ASP A 570 -12.97 -16.07 -34.70
N LEU A 571 -14.09 -16.62 -34.22
CA LEU A 571 -14.87 -16.05 -33.13
C LEU A 571 -14.11 -16.00 -31.80
N LYS A 572 -13.29 -17.02 -31.51
CA LYS A 572 -12.58 -17.13 -30.24
C LYS A 572 -11.42 -16.13 -30.21
N MET A 573 -10.63 -16.12 -31.27
CA MET A 573 -9.46 -15.25 -31.40
C MET A 573 -9.86 -13.79 -31.48
N ARG A 574 -10.86 -13.42 -32.30
CA ARG A 574 -11.28 -12.02 -32.42
C ARG A 574 -11.76 -11.43 -31.08
N LYS A 575 -12.54 -12.19 -30.31
CA LYS A 575 -12.98 -11.77 -28.96
C LYS A 575 -11.82 -11.60 -27.99
N ALA A 576 -10.85 -12.51 -27.99
CA ALA A 576 -9.66 -12.41 -27.15
C ALA A 576 -8.82 -11.18 -27.52
N ARG A 577 -8.66 -10.91 -28.83
CA ARG A 577 -7.93 -9.74 -29.33
C ARG A 577 -8.67 -8.44 -29.01
N VAL A 578 -10.00 -8.37 -29.16
CA VAL A 578 -10.78 -7.20 -28.74
C VAL A 578 -10.64 -6.93 -27.26
N GLY A 579 -10.79 -7.97 -26.42
CA GLY A 579 -10.63 -7.82 -24.97
C GLY A 579 -9.25 -7.29 -24.59
N PHE A 580 -8.19 -7.81 -25.23
CA PHE A 580 -6.83 -7.33 -25.04
C PHE A 580 -6.65 -5.88 -25.50
N SER A 581 -7.06 -5.56 -26.73
CA SER A 581 -6.93 -4.24 -27.35
C SER A 581 -7.72 -3.17 -26.62
N LEU A 582 -8.94 -3.48 -26.19
CA LEU A 582 -9.76 -2.58 -25.37
C LEU A 582 -9.04 -2.23 -24.08
N ASN A 583 -8.57 -3.24 -23.34
CA ASN A 583 -7.85 -3.06 -22.08
C ASN A 583 -6.54 -2.28 -22.29
N PHE A 584 -5.84 -2.53 -23.40
CA PHE A 584 -4.61 -1.82 -23.76
C PHE A 584 -4.86 -0.33 -24.06
N ILE A 585 -5.79 -0.03 -24.96
CA ILE A 585 -5.98 1.34 -25.50
C ILE A 585 -6.75 2.22 -24.52
N ALA A 586 -7.68 1.64 -23.75
CA ALA A 586 -8.48 2.38 -22.77
C ALA A 586 -7.64 2.99 -21.63
N CYS A 587 -6.41 2.51 -21.41
CA CYS A 587 -5.44 3.11 -20.49
C CYS A 587 -5.17 4.59 -20.79
N ALA A 588 -5.30 5.04 -22.05
CA ALA A 588 -5.09 6.43 -22.44
C ALA A 588 -6.37 7.28 -22.43
N GLY A 589 -7.55 6.71 -22.19
CA GLY A 589 -8.82 7.43 -22.26
C GLY A 589 -9.26 7.85 -23.68
N PHE A 590 -8.72 7.22 -24.73
CA PHE A 590 -9.16 7.39 -26.11
C PHE A 590 -10.64 7.01 -26.29
N ASP A 591 -11.27 7.53 -27.35
CA ASP A 591 -12.59 7.06 -27.78
C ASP A 591 -12.43 5.70 -28.48
N ILE A 592 -13.15 4.67 -28.03
CA ILE A 592 -12.99 3.31 -28.55
C ILE A 592 -14.36 2.78 -28.97
N VAL A 593 -14.44 2.36 -30.23
CA VAL A 593 -15.62 1.74 -30.81
C VAL A 593 -15.26 0.33 -31.25
N THR A 594 -16.09 -0.66 -30.92
CA THR A 594 -15.95 -2.03 -31.43
C THR A 594 -17.04 -2.29 -32.47
N LYS A 595 -16.65 -2.77 -33.65
CA LYS A 595 -17.57 -3.21 -34.70
C LYS A 595 -17.02 -4.48 -35.35
N SER A 596 -17.93 -5.29 -35.87
CA SER A 596 -17.56 -6.39 -36.76
C SER A 596 -17.71 -5.96 -38.22
N CYS A 597 -16.91 -6.54 -39.09
CA CYS A 597 -17.08 -6.46 -40.53
C CYS A 597 -17.15 -7.86 -41.16
N GLU A 598 -17.61 -7.92 -42.39
CA GLU A 598 -17.30 -9.06 -43.25
C GLU A 598 -15.79 -9.14 -43.45
N ALA A 599 -15.25 -10.34 -43.67
CA ALA A 599 -13.80 -10.55 -43.83
C ALA A 599 -13.27 -10.05 -45.19
N THR A 600 -13.71 -8.85 -45.62
CA THR A 600 -13.33 -8.15 -46.84
C THR A 600 -12.83 -6.74 -46.50
N ALA A 601 -11.85 -6.25 -47.27
CA ALA A 601 -11.29 -4.92 -47.04
C ALA A 601 -12.26 -3.80 -47.41
N GLU A 602 -13.17 -4.02 -48.35
CA GLU A 602 -14.24 -3.10 -48.73
C GLU A 602 -15.17 -2.81 -47.54
N ASP A 603 -15.66 -3.85 -46.87
CA ASP A 603 -16.55 -3.68 -45.73
C ASP A 603 -15.81 -3.10 -44.53
N ALA A 604 -14.58 -3.56 -44.27
CA ALA A 604 -13.71 -2.99 -43.24
C ALA A 604 -13.50 -1.47 -43.42
N ALA A 605 -13.20 -1.01 -44.65
CA ALA A 605 -13.04 0.41 -44.94
C ALA A 605 -14.35 1.20 -44.79
N ARG A 606 -15.48 0.61 -45.20
CA ARG A 606 -16.82 1.20 -45.01
C ARG A 606 -17.12 1.40 -43.52
N VAL A 607 -16.89 0.38 -42.70
CA VAL A 607 -17.10 0.44 -41.24
C VAL A 607 -16.19 1.49 -40.60
N ALA A 608 -14.91 1.56 -40.99
CA ALA A 608 -13.97 2.58 -40.50
C ALA A 608 -14.44 4.01 -40.81
N ALA A 609 -14.97 4.24 -42.02
CA ALA A 609 -15.53 5.54 -42.42
C ALA A 609 -16.83 5.87 -41.67
N GLU A 610 -17.73 4.90 -41.50
CA GLU A 610 -19.01 5.06 -40.78
C GLU A 610 -18.78 5.55 -39.34
N VAL A 611 -17.80 4.98 -38.65
CA VAL A 611 -17.47 5.36 -37.28
C VAL A 611 -16.50 6.54 -37.21
N LYS A 612 -15.99 7.05 -38.33
CA LYS A 612 -14.96 8.10 -38.40
C LYS A 612 -13.73 7.74 -37.56
N ALA A 613 -13.18 6.55 -37.80
CA ALA A 613 -12.00 6.07 -37.09
C ALA A 613 -10.75 6.90 -37.47
N ASP A 614 -9.95 7.26 -36.48
CA ASP A 614 -8.60 7.81 -36.68
C ASP A 614 -7.57 6.68 -36.79
N VAL A 615 -7.84 5.57 -36.09
CA VAL A 615 -7.02 4.35 -36.11
C VAL A 615 -7.91 3.11 -36.14
N VAL A 616 -7.55 2.12 -36.95
CA VAL A 616 -8.19 0.80 -36.99
C VAL A 616 -7.27 -0.24 -36.37
N VAL A 617 -7.79 -1.03 -35.43
CA VAL A 617 -7.10 -2.14 -34.80
C VAL A 617 -7.72 -3.44 -35.27
N LEU A 618 -7.00 -4.19 -36.10
CA LEU A 618 -7.44 -5.49 -36.58
C LEU A 618 -7.39 -6.50 -35.43
N CYS A 619 -8.54 -7.11 -35.13
CA CYS A 619 -8.68 -8.11 -34.09
C CYS A 619 -9.17 -9.43 -34.70
N SER A 620 -8.24 -10.33 -35.00
CA SER A 620 -8.50 -11.61 -35.66
C SER A 620 -7.49 -12.69 -35.24
N SER A 621 -7.51 -13.86 -35.89
CA SER A 621 -6.42 -14.83 -35.75
C SER A 621 -5.19 -14.41 -36.57
N ASP A 622 -4.02 -14.94 -36.21
CA ASP A 622 -2.73 -14.50 -36.77
C ASP A 622 -2.63 -14.74 -38.29
N ASP A 623 -3.22 -15.84 -38.79
CA ASP A 623 -3.21 -16.21 -40.22
C ASP A 623 -4.15 -15.35 -41.07
N GLU A 624 -5.11 -14.65 -40.45
CA GLU A 624 -6.12 -13.85 -41.13
C GLU A 624 -5.68 -12.39 -41.36
N TYR A 625 -4.54 -11.96 -40.79
CA TYR A 625 -4.09 -10.57 -40.89
C TYR A 625 -3.55 -10.18 -42.27
N ALA A 626 -2.68 -10.99 -42.87
CA ALA A 626 -2.05 -10.63 -44.15
C ALA A 626 -3.04 -10.43 -45.31
N PRO A 627 -4.08 -11.28 -45.48
CA PRO A 627 -5.10 -11.06 -46.51
C PRO A 627 -5.93 -9.77 -46.31
N MET A 628 -6.04 -9.27 -45.07
CA MET A 628 -6.87 -8.10 -44.73
C MET A 628 -6.09 -6.79 -44.67
N ALA A 629 -4.91 -6.79 -44.05
CA ALA A 629 -4.22 -5.57 -43.65
C ALA A 629 -3.81 -4.71 -44.84
N LYS A 630 -3.12 -5.28 -45.83
CA LYS A 630 -2.65 -4.54 -47.00
C LYS A 630 -3.80 -3.96 -47.84
N PRO A 631 -4.81 -4.75 -48.26
CA PRO A 631 -5.90 -4.20 -49.06
C PRO A 631 -6.72 -3.14 -48.31
N LEU A 632 -6.84 -3.26 -46.97
CA LEU A 632 -7.50 -2.24 -46.15
C LEU A 632 -6.71 -0.93 -46.13
N ILE A 633 -5.39 -0.99 -45.92
CA ILE A 633 -4.51 0.20 -45.91
C ILE A 633 -4.60 0.94 -47.25
N GLU A 634 -4.54 0.21 -48.36
CA GLU A 634 -4.68 0.77 -49.71
C GLU A 634 -6.02 1.51 -49.89
N LYS A 635 -7.13 0.93 -49.39
CA LYS A 635 -8.46 1.56 -49.44
C LYS A 635 -8.61 2.77 -48.53
N LEU A 636 -7.96 2.78 -47.37
CA LEU A 636 -7.96 3.91 -46.45
C LEU A 636 -7.10 5.08 -46.96
N GLY A 637 -6.27 4.85 -47.99
CA GLY A 637 -5.48 5.89 -48.66
C GLY A 637 -4.48 6.58 -47.73
N GLY A 638 -3.99 5.88 -46.71
CA GLY A 638 -3.04 6.40 -45.72
C GLY A 638 -3.60 7.44 -44.73
N LYS A 639 -4.91 7.73 -44.76
CA LYS A 639 -5.54 8.71 -43.85
C LYS A 639 -5.81 8.16 -42.46
N VAL A 640 -5.99 6.85 -42.35
CA VAL A 640 -6.33 6.13 -41.12
C VAL A 640 -5.26 5.06 -40.91
N SER A 641 -4.63 5.08 -39.74
CA SER A 641 -3.57 4.10 -39.45
C SER A 641 -4.16 2.73 -39.09
N VAL A 642 -3.46 1.66 -39.45
CA VAL A 642 -3.87 0.28 -39.13
C VAL A 642 -2.87 -0.35 -38.16
N ILE A 643 -3.38 -0.89 -37.05
CA ILE A 643 -2.65 -1.64 -36.02
C ILE A 643 -3.12 -3.09 -36.05
N VAL A 644 -2.21 -4.03 -35.76
CA VAL A 644 -2.54 -5.46 -35.59
C VAL A 644 -2.50 -5.85 -34.11
N ALA A 645 -3.56 -6.51 -33.63
CA ALA A 645 -3.60 -7.07 -32.27
C ALA A 645 -3.00 -8.48 -32.25
N GLY A 646 -1.74 -8.62 -31.89
CA GLY A 646 -1.03 -9.89 -31.86
C GLY A 646 0.46 -9.75 -32.19
N SER A 647 1.15 -10.88 -32.19
CA SER A 647 2.57 -10.98 -32.57
C SER A 647 2.72 -12.10 -33.61
N PRO A 648 2.10 -11.97 -34.80
CA PRO A 648 2.11 -13.03 -35.80
C PRO A 648 3.53 -13.24 -36.37
N ALA A 649 3.82 -14.43 -36.90
CA ALA A 649 5.16 -14.75 -37.41
C ALA A 649 5.61 -13.84 -38.59
N ASN A 650 4.65 -13.26 -39.32
CA ASN A 650 4.86 -12.40 -40.49
C ASN A 650 4.84 -10.89 -40.18
N MET A 651 5.16 -10.48 -38.95
CA MET A 651 5.18 -9.07 -38.55
C MET A 651 6.00 -8.17 -39.49
N ASP A 652 7.16 -8.62 -39.96
CA ASP A 652 8.01 -7.81 -40.83
C ASP A 652 7.38 -7.58 -42.21
N GLN A 653 6.69 -8.59 -42.75
CA GLN A 653 5.91 -8.44 -43.98
C GLN A 653 4.75 -7.45 -43.79
N LEU A 654 4.00 -7.60 -42.69
CA LEU A 654 2.89 -6.70 -42.36
C LEU A 654 3.35 -5.25 -42.19
N LYS A 655 4.53 -5.02 -41.58
CA LYS A 655 5.15 -3.68 -41.51
C LYS A 655 5.50 -3.15 -42.89
N ALA A 656 6.10 -3.97 -43.76
CA ALA A 656 6.43 -3.58 -45.13
C ALA A 656 5.17 -3.25 -45.95
N ASP A 657 4.05 -3.90 -45.65
CA ASP A 657 2.74 -3.63 -46.24
C ASP A 657 2.02 -2.40 -45.63
N GLY A 658 2.64 -1.71 -44.68
CA GLY A 658 2.16 -0.43 -44.13
C GLY A 658 1.42 -0.51 -42.80
N VAL A 659 1.41 -1.66 -42.12
CA VAL A 659 0.87 -1.75 -40.74
C VAL A 659 1.71 -0.85 -39.82
N ALA A 660 1.03 0.06 -39.12
CA ALA A 660 1.66 1.12 -38.36
C ALA A 660 2.25 0.67 -37.02
N ASP A 661 1.65 -0.36 -36.39
CA ASP A 661 2.08 -0.90 -35.09
C ASP A 661 1.45 -2.25 -34.74
N PHE A 662 1.95 -2.89 -33.68
CA PHE A 662 1.46 -4.17 -33.16
C PHE A 662 1.28 -4.10 -31.64
N ILE A 663 0.12 -4.52 -31.15
CA ILE A 663 -0.16 -4.59 -29.71
C ILE A 663 -0.31 -6.04 -29.25
N HIS A 664 0.50 -6.45 -28.28
CA HIS A 664 0.51 -7.82 -27.73
C HIS A 664 1.01 -7.82 -26.27
N MET A 665 0.98 -8.98 -25.61
CA MET A 665 1.33 -9.13 -24.17
C MET A 665 2.77 -8.74 -23.79
N ARG A 666 3.65 -8.51 -24.78
CA ARG A 666 5.05 -8.10 -24.57
C ARG A 666 5.29 -6.64 -24.95
N SER A 667 4.28 -5.94 -25.47
CA SER A 667 4.38 -4.54 -25.86
C SER A 667 4.51 -3.68 -24.60
N ASN A 668 5.44 -2.72 -24.62
CA ASN A 668 5.49 -1.65 -23.63
C ASN A 668 4.29 -0.72 -23.85
N ALA A 669 3.23 -0.91 -23.07
CA ALA A 669 1.98 -0.22 -23.32
C ALA A 669 2.09 1.29 -23.07
N LEU A 670 2.88 1.72 -22.08
CA LEU A 670 3.13 3.15 -21.86
C LEU A 670 3.77 3.82 -23.09
N GLU A 671 4.82 3.21 -23.64
CA GLU A 671 5.57 3.76 -24.77
C GLU A 671 4.74 3.76 -26.05
N VAL A 672 4.07 2.64 -26.36
CA VAL A 672 3.20 2.52 -27.53
C VAL A 672 2.09 3.58 -27.47
N ILE A 673 1.37 3.66 -26.34
CA ILE A 673 0.26 4.62 -26.19
C ILE A 673 0.75 6.06 -26.26
N SER A 674 1.88 6.39 -25.60
CA SER A 674 2.49 7.73 -25.66
C SER A 674 2.82 8.12 -27.10
N THR A 675 3.38 7.19 -27.87
CA THR A 675 3.71 7.41 -29.28
C THR A 675 2.44 7.69 -30.09
N TRP A 676 1.36 6.94 -29.83
CA TRP A 676 0.07 7.18 -30.49
C TRP A 676 -0.56 8.51 -30.09
N GLN A 677 -0.47 8.92 -28.83
CA GLN A 677 -0.90 10.26 -28.41
C GLN A 677 -0.20 11.36 -29.20
N GLN A 678 1.14 11.28 -29.31
CA GLN A 678 1.93 12.25 -30.07
C GLN A 678 1.54 12.27 -31.56
N ARG A 679 1.44 11.09 -32.20
CA ARG A 679 1.03 10.97 -33.61
C ARG A 679 -0.36 11.55 -33.88
N LEU A 680 -1.26 11.46 -32.90
CA LEU A 680 -2.64 11.94 -33.00
C LEU A 680 -2.81 13.38 -32.46
N GLY A 681 -1.72 14.07 -32.11
CA GLY A 681 -1.74 15.47 -31.66
C GLY A 681 -2.16 15.68 -30.20
N VAL A 682 -2.28 14.61 -29.41
CA VAL A 682 -2.48 14.64 -27.96
C VAL A 682 -1.14 14.92 -27.30
N THR A 683 -0.82 16.21 -27.17
CA THR A 683 0.41 16.74 -26.58
C THR A 683 0.14 17.28 -25.17
N GLU A 684 1.20 17.41 -24.37
CA GLU A 684 1.14 17.98 -23.00
C GLU A 684 0.68 19.44 -22.97
#